data_AF-A0A935XEZ8-F1
#
_entry.id   AF-A0A935XEZ8-F1
#
_cell.length_a   1.000
_cell.length_b   1.000
_cell.length_c   1.000
_cell.angle_alpha   90.00
_cell.angle_beta   90.00
_cell.angle_gamma   90.00
#
_symmetry.space_group_name_H-M   'P 1'
#
loop_
_entity.id
_entity.type
_entity.pdbx_description
1 polymer ?
#
loop_
_entity_poly.entity_id
_entity_poly.type
_entity_poly.pdbx_seq_one_letter_code
_entity_poly.pdbx_strand_id
1 'polypeptide(L)'
;MSVVALLGAALLQGAVSQLQAPQPAMRDPAYAADGRLAVSIDGDVWVQQSPGRDAKWRRLTSGAAWDREPAWAPDGRSIVFTSDRAGGLDLWRVTLTADGGGPPERVTTDAADEMEATVGGDGTIVFTRGRGARARLWVRDAAGGERRLTTTELGERWATLSPDGTRVAYVQLADGARRLRVRALSGPSADSVVVGDRGAERPTWAPDGERLAFAAASPRGGIYVAPRDGRYVNLVTQRRGAPAWSPDGRALVVAEAEGDEAGYNGDPRRLPDRVAESLGNVARLHWIEAPAAPDVQLATATAPAVEDRPARNAELFDRIWARLDRLYFTAPAAAARRVMWAALRDRYRPRAVAAGSDLDVERVVHAMLLERPTYRDEASGRAAVASAHPVSTAAGLEVLAKGGNVVDAAVATSFALGVVEPDASGIGGYGEMLVHLKGMDRPVLFEFMARVPEEGGLSNASLLQDGRYPSDGPVLAMVPGTVAGMHAAWKRFGSGKVAWADLLAPAIRAARDGYEVSDGLATTLWLEQGRFTKYEGSRALFFRDGQPMVAGDTVRNPDLAWTLEQIAKAGADGFYRGEVARRLVQDLRGKGNAVRLTDLARYFAPEREPVAITYRGNTIYSSAPPASGGAILAGQLNNLERFGVPRPLTDDPASLHAMIAAWQLAPSGRGRIADPSLWPVNTEPFTSKDTAAVRWRCFSPTRAVDPSIFRGDTLQCASPAGGKSLGTDGTSGAAGDATPPGAYATTAGRDECAGLDHADGSPCRPQGTTAFTVGDADGNLVAVTQTLGTWGGNFYVTPGLGFLYNDKLTSYGTDPSQYGARLPFARHGSTLAPTIAFHGTGAAKRPWFAVGAAGNAWINSAVYQVVVGTIDLGLGPQRALELPRFLPGQRSGPGGRESVIDIEDGFSPDAIAALRAIGYRFDVVSLKGELRMGYGSAVMIDGPRIRGGGDPRRAGVAGAIDGTR
;
A
#
# COMPACT_ATOMS: atom_id res chain seq x y z
N MET A 1 -49.24 37.18 38.61
CA MET A 1 -49.54 38.50 38.02
C MET A 1 -48.48 38.75 36.96
N SER A 2 -48.73 38.91 35.65
CA SER A 2 -49.96 38.98 34.87
C SER A 2 -49.73 38.45 33.45
N VAL A 3 -50.66 37.62 33.01
CA VAL A 3 -51.23 37.44 31.67
C VAL A 3 -50.84 38.48 30.61
N VAL A 4 -50.18 38.03 29.52
CA VAL A 4 -50.70 38.11 28.14
C VAL A 4 -50.34 36.80 27.43
N ALA A 5 -51.38 36.10 27.00
CA ALA A 5 -51.36 34.82 26.30
C ALA A 5 -51.52 35.02 24.78
N LEU A 6 -51.28 33.93 24.04
CA LEU A 6 -51.57 33.68 22.61
C LEU A 6 -50.56 34.20 21.58
N LEU A 7 -49.56 33.36 21.27
CA LEU A 7 -49.12 32.95 19.91
C LEU A 7 -47.82 32.10 19.90
N GLY A 8 -47.61 31.27 20.92
CA GLY A 8 -46.37 30.49 21.09
C GLY A 8 -46.48 28.99 20.77
N ALA A 9 -47.46 28.56 19.97
CA ALA A 9 -47.68 27.16 19.66
C ALA A 9 -48.25 26.98 18.23
N ALA A 10 -47.47 27.35 17.22
CA ALA A 10 -47.54 26.85 15.82
C ALA A 10 -46.55 27.66 14.96
N LEU A 11 -45.27 27.29 14.92
CA LEU A 11 -44.29 27.69 13.87
C LEU A 11 -42.95 26.95 14.08
N LEU A 12 -42.98 25.62 14.18
CA LEU A 12 -41.78 24.77 14.10
C LEU A 12 -42.04 23.51 13.24
N GLN A 13 -42.87 23.68 12.22
CA GLN A 13 -42.93 22.79 11.06
C GLN A 13 -42.74 23.67 9.82
N GLY A 14 -41.64 23.47 9.09
CA GLY A 14 -41.38 24.21 7.86
C GLY A 14 -39.94 24.68 7.64
N ALA A 15 -38.94 23.90 8.04
CA ALA A 15 -37.61 23.97 7.42
C ALA A 15 -37.14 22.55 7.16
N VAL A 16 -37.88 21.86 6.28
CA VAL A 16 -37.26 20.81 5.45
C VAL A 16 -36.17 21.54 4.69
N SER A 17 -34.91 21.26 5.04
CA SER A 17 -33.77 21.59 4.21
C SER A 17 -34.10 21.10 2.81
N GLN A 18 -34.42 22.01 1.89
CA GLN A 18 -34.40 21.69 0.48
C GLN A 18 -32.95 21.26 0.20
N LEU A 19 -32.75 19.94 0.08
CA LEU A 19 -31.60 19.38 -0.61
C LEU A 19 -31.54 20.13 -1.94
N GLN A 20 -30.62 21.09 -2.06
CA GLN A 20 -30.31 21.68 -3.35
C GLN A 20 -29.98 20.52 -4.28
N ALA A 21 -30.72 20.41 -5.38
CA ALA A 21 -30.39 19.46 -6.43
C ALA A 21 -28.89 19.61 -6.78
N PRO A 22 -28.17 18.52 -7.02
CA PRO A 22 -26.76 18.58 -7.42
C PRO A 22 -26.63 19.52 -8.62
N GLN A 23 -25.78 20.53 -8.47
CA GLN A 23 -25.52 21.50 -9.53
C GLN A 23 -24.65 20.85 -10.61
N PRO A 24 -24.93 21.08 -11.90
CA PRO A 24 -24.20 20.41 -12.97
C PRO A 24 -22.74 20.85 -13.06
N ALA A 25 -21.84 19.90 -13.34
CA ALA A 25 -20.40 20.12 -13.32
C ALA A 25 -19.90 20.75 -14.64
N MET A 26 -19.23 21.90 -14.55
CA MET A 26 -18.50 22.50 -15.68
C MET A 26 -17.28 21.67 -16.03
N ARG A 27 -17.08 21.40 -17.33
CA ARG A 27 -15.95 20.62 -17.85
C ARG A 27 -15.27 21.36 -19.01
N ASP A 28 -14.06 20.92 -19.33
CA ASP A 28 -13.31 21.31 -20.54
C ASP A 28 -13.24 22.84 -20.76
N PRO A 29 -12.66 23.60 -19.81
CA PRO A 29 -12.57 25.04 -19.94
C PRO A 29 -11.64 25.41 -21.10
N ALA A 30 -12.04 26.38 -21.90
CA ALA A 30 -11.23 26.89 -23.01
C ALA A 30 -11.36 28.41 -23.15
N TYR A 31 -10.25 29.13 -23.08
CA TYR A 31 -10.22 30.58 -23.24
C TYR A 31 -10.15 30.98 -24.71
N ALA A 32 -10.93 32.00 -25.08
CA ALA A 32 -10.73 32.78 -26.29
C ALA A 32 -9.61 33.80 -26.09
N ALA A 33 -9.02 34.27 -27.19
CA ALA A 33 -8.00 35.32 -27.17
C ALA A 33 -8.50 36.64 -26.53
N ASP A 34 -9.81 36.91 -26.61
CA ASP A 34 -10.43 38.09 -26.00
C ASP A 34 -10.76 37.94 -24.51
N GLY A 35 -10.51 36.76 -23.91
CA GLY A 35 -10.72 36.49 -22.49
C GLY A 35 -12.09 35.92 -22.11
N ARG A 36 -12.97 35.64 -23.07
CA ARG A 36 -14.18 34.84 -22.82
C ARG A 36 -13.83 33.37 -22.61
N LEU A 37 -14.49 32.73 -21.66
CA LEU A 37 -14.34 31.29 -21.40
C LEU A 37 -15.47 30.48 -22.04
N ALA A 38 -15.14 29.31 -22.60
CA ALA A 38 -16.09 28.28 -22.99
C ALA A 38 -15.97 27.06 -22.06
N VAL A 39 -17.07 26.36 -21.81
CA VAL A 39 -17.13 25.13 -21.01
C VAL A 39 -18.21 24.18 -21.56
N SER A 40 -18.09 22.90 -21.24
CA SER A 40 -19.14 21.89 -21.43
C SER A 40 -19.94 21.71 -20.14
N ILE A 41 -21.28 21.67 -20.23
CA ILE A 41 -22.19 21.42 -19.10
C ILE A 41 -23.31 20.52 -19.60
N ASP A 42 -23.48 19.34 -18.99
CA ASP A 42 -24.54 18.37 -19.31
C ASP A 42 -24.72 18.03 -20.81
N GLY A 43 -23.63 18.05 -21.57
CA GLY A 43 -23.64 17.77 -23.00
C GLY A 43 -24.00 18.97 -23.88
N ASP A 44 -23.90 20.20 -23.35
CA ASP A 44 -24.02 21.44 -24.10
C ASP A 44 -22.77 22.33 -23.95
N VAL A 45 -22.47 23.11 -24.98
CA VAL A 45 -21.40 24.12 -24.95
C VAL A 45 -21.96 25.46 -24.47
N TRP A 46 -21.29 26.07 -23.50
CA TRP A 46 -21.60 27.38 -22.94
C TRP A 46 -20.41 28.32 -23.07
N VAL A 47 -20.68 29.62 -23.26
CA VAL A 47 -19.65 30.66 -23.33
C VAL A 47 -19.98 31.86 -22.46
N GLN A 48 -18.96 32.52 -21.94
CA GLN A 48 -19.13 33.82 -21.30
C GLN A 48 -19.50 34.90 -22.33
N GLN A 49 -20.44 35.77 -21.97
CA GLN A 49 -20.88 36.90 -22.80
C GLN A 49 -19.84 38.02 -22.86
N SER A 50 -19.03 38.16 -21.81
CA SER A 50 -17.92 39.09 -21.70
C SER A 50 -16.75 38.43 -20.96
N PRO A 51 -15.52 38.97 -21.06
CA PRO A 51 -14.42 38.51 -20.22
C PRO A 51 -14.66 38.85 -18.75
N GLY A 52 -14.26 37.95 -17.85
CA GLY A 52 -14.31 38.19 -16.40
C GLY A 52 -14.90 37.04 -15.60
N ARG A 53 -14.55 36.97 -14.31
CA ARG A 53 -14.97 35.86 -13.43
C ARG A 53 -16.49 35.84 -13.18
N ASP A 54 -17.09 37.02 -13.06
CA ASP A 54 -18.52 37.21 -12.81
C ASP A 54 -19.34 37.42 -14.10
N ALA A 55 -18.76 37.12 -15.26
CA ALA A 55 -19.43 37.31 -16.53
C ALA A 55 -20.59 36.33 -16.69
N LYS A 56 -21.70 36.82 -17.27
CA LYS A 56 -22.87 36.01 -17.58
C LYS A 56 -22.53 34.96 -18.62
N TRP A 57 -23.17 33.80 -18.50
CA TRP A 57 -23.01 32.68 -19.43
C TRP A 57 -24.14 32.65 -20.45
N ARG A 58 -23.82 32.20 -21.66
CA ARG A 58 -24.74 31.98 -22.76
C ARG A 58 -24.56 30.57 -23.31
N ARG A 59 -25.65 29.80 -23.38
CA ARG A 59 -25.67 28.49 -24.01
C ARG A 59 -25.52 28.65 -25.52
N LEU A 60 -24.61 27.91 -26.14
CA LEU A 60 -24.38 27.93 -27.59
C LEU A 60 -24.98 26.73 -28.31
N THR A 61 -25.03 25.57 -27.66
CA THR A 61 -25.64 24.37 -28.24
C THR A 61 -26.78 23.87 -27.38
N SER A 62 -27.76 23.26 -28.04
CA SER A 62 -28.92 22.65 -27.38
C SER A 62 -29.43 21.49 -28.24
N GLY A 63 -30.04 20.49 -27.60
CA GLY A 63 -30.61 19.34 -28.28
C GLY A 63 -30.31 18.03 -27.55
N ALA A 64 -30.54 16.91 -28.24
CA ALA A 64 -30.33 15.57 -27.67
C ALA A 64 -28.86 15.11 -27.69
N ALA A 65 -28.03 15.75 -28.52
CA ALA A 65 -26.62 15.40 -28.67
C ALA A 65 -25.80 15.71 -27.42
N TRP A 66 -24.62 15.08 -27.32
CA TRP A 66 -23.64 15.29 -26.26
C TRP A 66 -22.45 16.10 -26.76
N ASP A 67 -22.55 17.42 -26.62
CA ASP A 67 -21.55 18.39 -27.05
C ASP A 67 -20.52 18.64 -25.93
N ARG A 68 -19.23 18.50 -26.24
CA ARG A 68 -18.13 18.64 -25.27
C ARG A 68 -16.82 19.12 -25.89
N GLU A 69 -15.84 19.39 -25.04
CA GLU A 69 -14.47 19.73 -25.42
C GLU A 69 -14.40 20.93 -26.39
N PRO A 70 -14.97 22.10 -26.00
CA PRO A 70 -14.98 23.27 -26.86
C PRO A 70 -13.55 23.80 -27.09
N ALA A 71 -13.25 24.13 -28.33
CA ALA A 71 -12.02 24.79 -28.75
C ALA A 71 -12.37 26.04 -29.57
N TRP A 72 -11.91 27.20 -29.10
CA TRP A 72 -12.13 28.45 -29.81
C TRP A 72 -11.35 28.49 -31.12
N ALA A 73 -11.99 28.99 -32.17
CA ALA A 73 -11.26 29.52 -33.30
C ALA A 73 -10.47 30.77 -32.85
N PRO A 74 -9.28 31.02 -33.43
CA PRO A 74 -8.42 32.14 -33.05
C PRO A 74 -9.09 33.52 -33.14
N ASP A 75 -10.08 33.67 -34.02
CA ASP A 75 -10.83 34.91 -34.20
C ASP A 75 -11.89 35.16 -33.10
N GLY A 76 -12.11 34.19 -32.20
CA GLY A 76 -13.12 34.25 -31.14
C GLY A 76 -14.57 34.24 -31.65
N ARG A 77 -14.81 33.93 -32.92
CA ARG A 77 -16.15 33.98 -33.54
C ARG A 77 -16.79 32.62 -33.73
N SER A 78 -16.02 31.54 -33.62
CA SER A 78 -16.56 30.18 -33.69
C SER A 78 -15.89 29.23 -32.69
N ILE A 79 -16.57 28.14 -32.39
CA ILE A 79 -16.09 27.05 -31.53
C ILE A 79 -16.17 25.75 -32.31
N VAL A 80 -15.09 24.97 -32.28
CA VAL A 80 -15.08 23.56 -32.67
C VAL A 80 -15.26 22.71 -31.42
N PHE A 81 -16.11 21.68 -31.49
CA PHE A 81 -16.44 20.82 -30.35
C PHE A 81 -16.76 19.40 -30.82
N THR A 82 -16.75 18.44 -29.91
CA THR A 82 -17.09 17.05 -30.20
C THR A 82 -18.58 16.82 -29.95
N SER A 83 -19.28 16.16 -30.88
CA SER A 83 -20.71 15.87 -30.77
C SER A 83 -21.03 14.49 -31.34
N ASP A 84 -22.01 13.80 -30.73
CA ASP A 84 -22.57 12.52 -31.22
C ASP A 84 -23.79 12.68 -32.14
N ARG A 85 -24.10 13.92 -32.57
CA ARG A 85 -25.35 14.22 -33.29
C ARG A 85 -25.54 13.51 -34.64
N ALA A 86 -24.49 12.92 -35.20
CA ALA A 86 -24.56 12.11 -36.42
C ALA A 86 -24.51 10.58 -36.17
N GLY A 87 -24.62 10.15 -34.90
CA GLY A 87 -24.62 8.73 -34.51
C GLY A 87 -23.26 8.18 -34.05
N GLY A 88 -22.17 8.91 -34.31
CA GLY A 88 -20.82 8.68 -33.77
C GLY A 88 -20.20 10.01 -33.34
N LEU A 89 -19.06 10.00 -32.62
CA LEU A 89 -18.41 11.25 -32.24
C LEU A 89 -17.69 11.86 -33.44
N ASP A 90 -18.10 13.07 -33.80
CA ASP A 90 -17.49 13.88 -34.85
C ASP A 90 -17.12 15.26 -34.32
N LEU A 91 -16.28 15.98 -35.07
CA LEU A 91 -16.05 17.39 -34.82
C LEU A 91 -17.12 18.25 -35.50
N TRP A 92 -17.62 19.23 -34.77
CA TRP A 92 -18.62 20.19 -35.24
C TRP A 92 -18.16 21.60 -34.94
N ARG A 93 -18.61 22.56 -35.75
CA ARG A 93 -18.34 23.98 -35.58
C ARG A 93 -19.63 24.73 -35.36
N VAL A 94 -19.64 25.66 -34.42
CA VAL A 94 -20.72 26.63 -34.25
C VAL A 94 -20.18 28.05 -34.33
N THR A 95 -20.80 28.90 -35.14
CA THR A 95 -20.49 30.33 -35.23
C THR A 95 -21.35 31.10 -34.24
N LEU A 96 -20.75 32.03 -33.50
CA LEU A 96 -21.46 32.85 -32.53
C LEU A 96 -22.28 33.93 -33.25
N THR A 97 -23.54 34.07 -32.89
CA THR A 97 -24.46 35.12 -33.37
C THR A 97 -24.90 36.04 -32.22
N ALA A 98 -25.66 37.09 -32.53
CA ALA A 98 -26.25 37.98 -31.53
C ALA A 98 -27.19 37.22 -30.57
N ASP A 99 -27.94 36.25 -31.10
CA ASP A 99 -28.99 35.51 -30.38
C ASP A 99 -28.52 34.19 -29.74
N GLY A 100 -27.30 33.72 -30.02
CA GLY A 100 -26.80 32.43 -29.52
C GLY A 100 -25.71 31.82 -30.39
N GLY A 101 -25.71 30.48 -30.52
CA GLY A 101 -24.97 29.78 -31.56
C GLY A 101 -25.81 29.68 -32.84
N GLY A 102 -25.18 29.89 -34.00
CA GLY A 102 -25.77 29.51 -35.29
C GLY A 102 -25.96 27.99 -35.42
N PRO A 103 -26.52 27.50 -36.53
CA PRO A 103 -26.66 26.06 -36.76
C PRO A 103 -25.27 25.40 -36.75
N PRO A 104 -25.05 24.33 -35.96
CA PRO A 104 -23.79 23.64 -35.98
C PRO A 104 -23.51 22.95 -37.32
N GLU A 105 -22.29 23.11 -37.83
CA GLU A 105 -21.82 22.53 -39.08
C GLU A 105 -20.83 21.39 -38.79
N ARG A 106 -20.97 20.26 -39.50
CA ARG A 106 -20.08 19.11 -39.31
C ARG A 106 -18.73 19.41 -39.95
N VAL A 107 -17.65 19.20 -39.21
CA VAL A 107 -16.27 19.49 -39.63
C VAL A 107 -15.57 18.24 -40.18
N THR A 108 -15.83 17.08 -39.57
CA THR A 108 -15.22 15.80 -39.92
C THR A 108 -16.28 14.71 -40.12
N THR A 109 -15.98 13.69 -40.93
CA THR A 109 -16.97 12.69 -41.36
C THR A 109 -16.42 11.26 -41.39
N ASP A 110 -15.36 10.97 -40.64
CA ASP A 110 -14.79 9.62 -40.62
C ASP A 110 -15.73 8.65 -39.88
N ALA A 111 -15.58 7.35 -40.13
CA ALA A 111 -16.37 6.33 -39.42
C ALA A 111 -15.85 6.06 -38.00
N ALA A 112 -14.58 6.37 -37.73
CA ALA A 112 -13.99 6.31 -36.40
C ALA A 112 -14.35 7.55 -35.58
N ASP A 113 -14.49 7.41 -34.27
CA ASP A 113 -14.76 8.55 -33.38
C ASP A 113 -13.65 9.61 -33.43
N GLU A 114 -14.04 10.88 -33.51
CA GLU A 114 -13.16 12.04 -33.59
C GLU A 114 -13.46 13.03 -32.45
N MET A 115 -12.43 13.37 -31.67
CA MET A 115 -12.58 14.14 -30.43
C MET A 115 -11.36 15.00 -30.10
N GLU A 116 -11.44 15.79 -29.03
CA GLU A 116 -10.33 16.54 -28.43
C GLU A 116 -9.62 17.49 -29.42
N ALA A 117 -10.41 18.31 -30.12
CA ALA A 117 -9.90 19.20 -31.14
C ALA A 117 -9.22 20.45 -30.55
N THR A 118 -8.26 21.00 -31.30
CA THR A 118 -7.65 22.31 -31.07
C THR A 118 -7.51 23.03 -32.42
N VAL A 119 -7.70 24.34 -32.45
CA VAL A 119 -7.72 25.15 -33.70
C VAL A 119 -6.54 26.13 -33.72
N GLY A 120 -5.78 26.14 -34.81
CA GLY A 120 -4.65 27.03 -35.05
C GLY A 120 -5.01 28.30 -35.81
N GLY A 121 -4.13 29.30 -35.75
CA GLY A 121 -4.26 30.63 -36.38
C GLY A 121 -4.57 30.61 -37.88
N ASP A 122 -4.05 29.61 -38.58
CA ASP A 122 -4.18 29.40 -40.03
C ASP A 122 -5.42 28.58 -40.42
N GLY A 123 -6.28 28.23 -39.45
CA GLY A 123 -7.45 27.38 -39.65
C GLY A 123 -7.15 25.88 -39.55
N THR A 124 -5.91 25.48 -39.24
CA THR A 124 -5.55 24.08 -38.99
C THR A 124 -6.25 23.55 -37.75
N ILE A 125 -6.77 22.32 -37.82
CA ILE A 125 -7.38 21.61 -36.69
C ILE A 125 -6.56 20.37 -36.38
N VAL A 126 -6.08 20.25 -35.14
CA VAL A 126 -5.48 19.00 -34.64
C VAL A 126 -6.48 18.31 -33.73
N PHE A 127 -6.65 17.00 -33.90
CA PHE A 127 -7.66 16.23 -33.18
C PHE A 127 -7.25 14.76 -33.02
N THR A 128 -7.98 14.04 -32.19
CA THR A 128 -7.80 12.61 -31.95
C THR A 128 -8.84 11.82 -32.76
N ARG A 129 -8.40 10.83 -33.54
CA ARG A 129 -9.27 9.84 -34.20
C ARG A 129 -9.07 8.47 -33.58
N GLY A 130 -10.15 7.78 -33.25
CA GLY A 130 -10.18 6.47 -32.57
C GLY A 130 -10.20 6.56 -31.03
N ARG A 131 -10.36 5.41 -30.37
CA ARG A 131 -10.45 5.32 -28.89
C ARG A 131 -9.38 4.41 -28.29
N GLY A 132 -9.06 4.65 -27.02
CA GLY A 132 -8.16 3.81 -26.23
C GLY A 132 -6.79 3.64 -26.89
N ALA A 133 -6.33 2.39 -27.03
CA ALA A 133 -5.05 2.07 -27.67
C ALA A 133 -5.01 2.40 -29.17
N ARG A 134 -6.16 2.62 -29.82
CA ARG A 134 -6.25 2.97 -31.26
C ARG A 134 -6.38 4.47 -31.51
N ALA A 135 -6.39 5.30 -30.47
CA ALA A 135 -6.45 6.75 -30.60
C ALA A 135 -5.15 7.27 -31.27
N ARG A 136 -5.28 8.10 -32.31
CA ARG A 136 -4.18 8.70 -33.07
C ARG A 136 -4.42 10.18 -33.28
N LEU A 137 -3.34 10.95 -33.38
CA LEU A 137 -3.43 12.37 -33.72
C LEU A 137 -3.52 12.58 -35.23
N TRP A 138 -4.46 13.43 -35.62
CA TRP A 138 -4.72 13.84 -37.00
C TRP A 138 -4.68 15.36 -37.11
N VAL A 139 -4.32 15.84 -38.29
CA VAL A 139 -4.32 17.26 -38.66
C VAL A 139 -5.23 17.43 -39.86
N ARG A 140 -6.13 18.40 -39.79
CA ARG A 140 -6.97 18.89 -40.88
C ARG A 140 -6.51 20.30 -41.25
N ASP A 141 -6.14 20.53 -42.50
CA ASP A 141 -5.80 21.86 -43.01
C ASP A 141 -7.05 22.71 -43.30
N ALA A 142 -6.84 24.01 -43.58
CA ALA A 142 -7.93 24.94 -43.87
C ALA A 142 -8.72 24.61 -45.16
N ALA A 143 -8.13 23.85 -46.09
CA ALA A 143 -8.80 23.38 -47.30
C ALA A 143 -9.61 22.09 -47.04
N GLY A 144 -9.50 21.51 -45.85
CA GLY A 144 -10.19 20.29 -45.44
C GLY A 144 -9.43 19.01 -45.74
N GLY A 145 -8.16 19.09 -46.13
CA GLY A 145 -7.27 17.94 -46.27
C GLY A 145 -6.85 17.39 -44.91
N GLU A 146 -6.87 16.07 -44.75
CA GLU A 146 -6.57 15.40 -43.48
C GLU A 146 -5.38 14.46 -43.60
N ARG A 147 -4.51 14.47 -42.58
CA ARG A 147 -3.38 13.54 -42.48
C ARG A 147 -3.11 13.13 -41.04
N ARG A 148 -2.64 11.90 -40.87
CA ARG A 148 -2.11 11.43 -39.57
C ARG A 148 -0.85 12.23 -39.21
N LEU A 149 -0.77 12.68 -37.97
CA LEU A 149 0.34 13.52 -37.49
C LEU A 149 1.57 12.69 -37.10
N THR A 150 1.34 11.52 -36.48
CA THR A 150 2.38 10.64 -35.94
C THR A 150 2.40 9.30 -36.68
N THR A 151 3.54 8.61 -36.65
CA THR A 151 3.70 7.28 -37.25
C THR A 151 3.70 6.16 -36.20
N THR A 152 3.60 6.49 -34.91
CA THR A 152 3.63 5.51 -33.82
C THR A 152 2.29 4.78 -33.67
N GLU A 153 2.36 3.50 -33.32
CA GLU A 153 1.16 2.69 -33.04
C GLU A 153 0.72 2.72 -31.57
N LEU A 154 1.32 3.59 -30.76
CA LEU A 154 0.88 3.87 -29.40
C LEU A 154 -0.37 4.75 -29.41
N GLY A 155 -1.20 4.64 -28.36
CA GLY A 155 -2.38 5.49 -28.20
C GLY A 155 -1.96 6.94 -27.93
N GLU A 156 -2.59 7.92 -28.56
CA GLU A 156 -2.27 9.34 -28.38
C GLU A 156 -3.53 10.18 -28.26
N ARG A 157 -3.56 11.12 -27.31
CA ARG A 157 -4.74 11.91 -26.92
C ARG A 157 -4.39 13.31 -26.41
N TRP A 158 -5.43 14.12 -26.22
CA TRP A 158 -5.40 15.46 -25.62
C TRP A 158 -4.38 16.39 -26.27
N ALA A 159 -4.43 16.50 -27.60
CA ALA A 159 -3.56 17.39 -28.34
C ALA A 159 -3.96 18.86 -28.14
N THR A 160 -2.98 19.74 -28.02
CA THR A 160 -3.15 21.20 -27.97
C THR A 160 -2.08 21.88 -28.82
N LEU A 161 -2.49 22.83 -29.66
CA LEU A 161 -1.59 23.60 -30.53
C LEU A 161 -0.94 24.73 -29.74
N SER A 162 0.33 25.01 -30.03
CA SER A 162 1.00 26.20 -29.51
C SER A 162 0.35 27.47 -30.07
N PRO A 163 0.45 28.62 -29.39
CA PRO A 163 -0.18 29.87 -29.82
C PRO A 163 0.24 30.33 -31.23
N ASP A 164 1.48 30.03 -31.63
CA ASP A 164 2.03 30.33 -32.96
C ASP A 164 1.65 29.30 -34.04
N GLY A 165 0.94 28.22 -33.66
CA GLY A 165 0.53 27.13 -34.55
C GLY A 165 1.67 26.22 -35.03
N THR A 166 2.90 26.39 -34.55
CA THR A 166 4.06 25.65 -35.08
C THR A 166 4.30 24.31 -34.40
N ARG A 167 3.73 24.10 -33.20
CA ARG A 167 3.93 22.91 -32.37
C ARG A 167 2.62 22.37 -31.82
N VAL A 168 2.67 21.11 -31.41
CA VAL A 168 1.59 20.43 -30.70
C VAL A 168 2.15 19.76 -29.45
N ALA A 169 1.47 19.95 -28.33
CA ALA A 169 1.66 19.17 -27.12
C ALA A 169 0.56 18.11 -27.03
N TYR A 170 0.89 16.90 -26.61
CA TYR A 170 -0.07 15.79 -26.55
C TYR A 170 0.39 14.72 -25.56
N VAL A 171 -0.52 13.81 -25.20
CA VAL A 171 -0.22 12.71 -24.30
C VAL A 171 -0.15 11.40 -25.07
N GLN A 172 0.98 10.72 -24.97
CA GLN A 172 1.17 9.37 -25.47
C GLN A 172 0.93 8.34 -24.35
N LEU A 173 0.19 7.29 -24.69
CA LEU A 173 -0.22 6.18 -23.83
C LEU A 173 0.62 4.94 -24.18
N ALA A 174 1.54 4.56 -23.29
CA ALA A 174 2.45 3.43 -23.49
C ALA A 174 2.71 2.72 -22.16
N ASP A 175 2.62 1.37 -22.14
CA ASP A 175 2.97 0.52 -21.00
C ASP A 175 2.30 0.93 -19.67
N GLY A 176 1.04 1.38 -19.72
CA GLY A 176 0.30 1.87 -18.55
C GLY A 176 0.72 3.26 -18.04
N ALA A 177 1.67 3.92 -18.72
CA ALA A 177 2.11 5.28 -18.44
C ALA A 177 1.50 6.31 -19.41
N ARG A 178 1.37 7.56 -18.95
CA ARG A 178 0.94 8.71 -19.75
C ARG A 178 2.07 9.74 -19.81
N ARG A 179 2.60 9.97 -21.01
CA ARG A 179 3.78 10.82 -21.25
C ARG A 179 3.36 12.06 -22.02
N LEU A 180 3.61 13.24 -21.46
CA LEU A 180 3.41 14.52 -22.14
C LEU A 180 4.57 14.76 -23.10
N ARG A 181 4.26 14.97 -24.38
CA ARG A 181 5.22 15.18 -25.45
C ARG A 181 4.93 16.48 -26.20
N VAL A 182 5.97 17.09 -26.76
CA VAL A 182 5.88 18.25 -27.66
C VAL A 182 6.62 17.95 -28.95
N ARG A 183 6.01 18.29 -30.08
CA ARG A 183 6.61 18.14 -31.42
C ARG A 183 6.27 19.32 -32.32
N ALA A 184 7.06 19.52 -33.37
CA ALA A 184 6.71 20.43 -34.45
C ALA A 184 5.55 19.86 -35.30
N LEU A 185 4.72 20.75 -35.82
CA LEU A 185 3.58 20.40 -36.67
C LEU A 185 4.00 20.06 -38.11
N SER A 186 5.12 20.62 -38.56
CA SER A 186 5.72 20.46 -39.89
C SER A 186 7.21 20.07 -39.83
N GLY A 187 7.66 19.24 -40.78
CA GLY A 187 9.07 18.82 -40.91
C GLY A 187 9.43 17.54 -40.12
N PRO A 188 10.58 16.90 -40.43
CA PRO A 188 11.06 15.73 -39.69
C PRO A 188 11.57 16.17 -38.31
N SER A 189 10.77 15.99 -37.27
CA SER A 189 11.12 16.35 -35.89
C SER A 189 10.94 15.16 -34.97
N ALA A 190 11.90 14.91 -34.08
CA ALA A 190 11.75 13.96 -32.99
C ALA A 190 10.88 14.57 -31.89
N ASP A 191 9.95 13.78 -31.34
CA ASP A 191 9.09 14.25 -30.25
C ASP A 191 9.91 14.39 -28.95
N SER A 192 9.90 15.59 -28.36
CA SER A 192 10.49 15.83 -27.04
C SER A 192 9.55 15.35 -25.93
N VAL A 193 10.08 14.62 -24.95
CA VAL A 193 9.33 14.23 -23.75
C VAL A 193 9.43 15.35 -22.73
N VAL A 194 8.30 15.96 -22.40
CA VAL A 194 8.22 17.06 -21.41
C VAL A 194 8.07 16.49 -20.00
N VAL A 195 7.15 15.52 -19.82
CA VAL A 195 6.89 14.87 -18.53
C VAL A 195 6.59 13.39 -18.76
N GLY A 196 7.34 12.51 -18.10
CA GLY A 196 7.21 11.05 -18.26
C GLY A 196 6.75 10.29 -17.01
N ASP A 197 6.71 10.94 -15.85
CA ASP A 197 6.67 10.31 -14.53
C ASP A 197 5.42 10.67 -13.68
N ARG A 198 4.54 11.54 -14.19
CA ARG A 198 3.37 12.05 -13.43
C ARG A 198 2.00 11.68 -13.99
N GLY A 199 1.95 10.80 -14.99
CA GLY A 199 0.70 10.40 -15.62
C GLY A 199 -0.10 11.62 -16.13
N ALA A 200 0.52 12.42 -16.99
CA ALA A 200 -0.03 13.70 -17.44
C ALA A 200 -1.29 13.51 -18.31
N GLU A 201 -2.24 14.43 -18.15
CA GLU A 201 -3.52 14.47 -18.87
C GLU A 201 -3.88 15.92 -19.22
N ARG A 202 -4.66 16.11 -20.29
CA ARG A 202 -5.26 17.40 -20.67
C ARG A 202 -4.29 18.60 -20.65
N PRO A 203 -3.17 18.56 -21.41
CA PRO A 203 -2.24 19.67 -21.47
C PRO A 203 -2.85 20.90 -22.16
N THR A 204 -2.39 22.08 -21.79
CA THR A 204 -2.75 23.37 -22.40
C THR A 204 -1.53 24.31 -22.45
N TRP A 205 -1.36 25.03 -23.57
CA TRP A 205 -0.28 25.99 -23.74
C TRP A 205 -0.56 27.31 -23.04
N ALA A 206 0.47 27.85 -22.39
CA ALA A 206 0.46 29.26 -22.02
C ALA A 206 0.51 30.14 -23.28
N PRO A 207 -0.08 31.35 -23.25
CA PRO A 207 -0.04 32.30 -24.38
C PRO A 207 1.37 32.67 -24.85
N ASP A 208 2.37 32.52 -23.98
CA ASP A 208 3.79 32.73 -24.30
C ASP A 208 4.39 31.64 -25.19
N GLY A 209 3.73 30.48 -25.35
CA GLY A 209 4.24 29.35 -26.12
C GLY A 209 5.46 28.63 -25.52
N GLU A 210 5.83 28.98 -24.29
CA GLU A 210 7.01 28.45 -23.59
C GLU A 210 6.62 27.54 -22.42
N ARG A 211 5.41 27.68 -21.87
CA ARG A 211 4.91 26.87 -20.76
C ARG A 211 3.68 26.02 -21.13
N LEU A 212 3.56 24.90 -20.44
CA LEU A 212 2.44 23.95 -20.50
C LEU A 212 1.87 23.76 -19.09
N ALA A 213 0.55 23.85 -18.96
CA ALA A 213 -0.15 23.35 -17.78
C ALA A 213 -0.78 21.99 -18.11
N PHE A 214 -0.84 21.08 -17.14
CA PHE A 214 -1.45 19.76 -17.32
C PHE A 214 -1.99 19.21 -15.99
N ALA A 215 -2.97 18.33 -16.08
CA ALA A 215 -3.47 17.56 -14.95
C ALA A 215 -2.60 16.31 -14.73
N ALA A 216 -2.35 15.92 -13.48
CA ALA A 216 -1.60 14.71 -13.14
C ALA A 216 -2.47 13.71 -12.38
N ALA A 217 -2.40 12.43 -12.76
CA ALA A 217 -3.13 11.36 -12.10
C ALA A 217 -2.39 10.76 -10.86
N SER A 218 -1.05 10.83 -10.79
CA SER A 218 -0.20 10.20 -9.75
C SER A 218 1.24 10.76 -9.83
N PRO A 219 2.09 10.77 -8.76
CA PRO A 219 1.87 10.34 -7.37
C PRO A 219 1.27 11.41 -6.46
N ARG A 220 1.19 12.66 -6.91
CA ARG A 220 0.45 13.75 -6.28
C ARG A 220 -0.53 14.33 -7.29
N GLY A 221 -1.81 13.96 -7.19
CA GLY A 221 -2.84 14.48 -8.10
C GLY A 221 -3.00 16.00 -7.97
N GLY A 222 -3.19 16.69 -9.09
CA GLY A 222 -3.27 18.15 -9.13
C GLY A 222 -2.98 18.74 -10.51
N ILE A 223 -2.89 20.07 -10.59
CA ILE A 223 -2.47 20.81 -11.79
C ILE A 223 -1.01 21.22 -11.65
N TYR A 224 -0.25 20.96 -12.72
CA TYR A 224 1.17 21.26 -12.79
C TYR A 224 1.46 22.20 -13.96
N VAL A 225 2.53 22.98 -13.85
CA VAL A 225 3.08 23.80 -14.93
C VAL A 225 4.54 23.42 -15.15
N ALA A 226 4.89 23.21 -16.42
CA ALA A 226 6.25 22.91 -16.87
C ALA A 226 6.59 23.75 -18.11
N PRO A 227 7.86 24.09 -18.35
CA PRO A 227 8.29 24.63 -19.62
C PRO A 227 8.26 23.53 -20.68
N ARG A 228 8.21 23.89 -21.97
CA ARG A 228 8.10 22.93 -23.09
C ARG A 228 9.27 21.94 -23.19
N ASP A 229 10.40 22.23 -22.57
CA ASP A 229 11.58 21.37 -22.51
C ASP A 229 11.62 20.48 -21.25
N GLY A 230 10.63 20.60 -20.36
CA GLY A 230 10.50 19.75 -19.17
C GLY A 230 11.54 20.00 -18.08
N ARG A 231 12.36 21.07 -18.17
CA ARG A 231 13.46 21.32 -17.22
C ARG A 231 13.03 21.55 -15.78
N TYR A 232 11.77 21.91 -15.54
CA TYR A 232 11.15 21.93 -14.21
C TYR A 232 9.66 21.57 -14.30
N VAL A 233 9.07 21.15 -13.18
CA VAL A 233 7.63 20.88 -13.09
C VAL A 233 7.11 21.34 -11.73
N ASN A 234 6.27 22.37 -11.73
CA ASN A 234 5.75 23.01 -10.53
C ASN A 234 4.30 22.60 -10.27
N LEU A 235 3.99 22.16 -9.06
CA LEU A 235 2.61 21.97 -8.61
C LEU A 235 1.97 23.34 -8.39
N VAL A 236 0.86 23.62 -9.08
CA VAL A 236 0.11 24.87 -8.95
C VAL A 236 -1.05 24.71 -7.96
N THR A 237 -1.73 23.57 -7.99
CA THR A 237 -2.82 23.26 -7.05
C THR A 237 -3.02 21.75 -6.93
N GLN A 238 -3.51 21.28 -5.77
CA GLN A 238 -3.94 19.90 -5.58
C GLN A 238 -5.36 19.63 -6.10
N ARG A 239 -6.08 20.66 -6.57
CA ARG A 239 -7.38 20.48 -7.23
C ARG A 239 -7.20 19.67 -8.50
N ARG A 240 -8.06 18.66 -8.69
CA ARG A 240 -8.06 17.80 -9.87
C ARG A 240 -9.08 18.33 -10.87
N GLY A 241 -8.69 18.42 -12.14
CA GLY A 241 -9.56 19.01 -13.15
C GLY A 241 -8.84 19.27 -14.46
N ALA A 242 -9.55 19.88 -15.41
CA ALA A 242 -8.97 20.35 -16.65
C ALA A 242 -8.49 21.81 -16.50
N PRO A 243 -7.21 22.11 -16.77
CA PRO A 243 -6.69 23.48 -16.72
C PRO A 243 -6.86 24.22 -18.05
N ALA A 244 -7.02 25.55 -17.99
CA ALA A 244 -6.89 26.46 -19.14
C ALA A 244 -6.20 27.77 -18.74
N TRP A 245 -5.29 28.25 -19.58
CA TRP A 245 -4.56 29.51 -19.34
C TRP A 245 -5.40 30.75 -19.63
N SER A 246 -5.35 31.72 -18.72
CA SER A 246 -5.83 33.07 -19.03
C SER A 246 -5.04 33.66 -20.20
N PRO A 247 -5.63 34.54 -21.04
CA PRO A 247 -4.95 35.11 -22.20
C PRO A 247 -3.71 35.94 -21.87
N ASP A 248 -3.60 36.46 -20.64
CA ASP A 248 -2.42 37.18 -20.15
C ASP A 248 -1.31 36.26 -19.62
N GLY A 249 -1.55 34.94 -19.55
CA GLY A 249 -0.60 33.94 -19.08
C GLY A 249 -0.27 34.02 -17.58
N ARG A 250 -1.07 34.76 -16.80
CA ARG A 250 -0.85 34.97 -15.35
C ARG A 250 -1.68 34.06 -14.46
N ALA A 251 -2.73 33.45 -14.97
CA ALA A 251 -3.62 32.59 -14.21
C ALA A 251 -4.01 31.32 -14.99
N LEU A 252 -4.44 30.32 -14.24
CA LEU A 252 -5.11 29.12 -14.73
C LEU A 252 -6.53 29.10 -14.19
N VAL A 253 -7.50 28.80 -15.03
CA VAL A 253 -8.80 28.32 -14.59
C VAL A 253 -8.78 26.80 -14.54
N VAL A 254 -9.30 26.21 -13.47
CA VAL A 254 -9.41 24.76 -13.30
C VAL A 254 -10.88 24.40 -13.17
N ALA A 255 -11.39 23.60 -14.11
CA ALA A 255 -12.69 22.96 -14.00
C ALA A 255 -12.55 21.66 -13.21
N GLU A 256 -13.01 21.68 -11.95
CA GLU A 256 -12.80 20.58 -10.99
C GLU A 256 -13.62 19.33 -11.35
N ALA A 257 -12.99 18.15 -11.28
CA ALA A 257 -13.63 16.86 -11.57
C ALA A 257 -14.05 16.15 -10.28
N GLU A 258 -15.36 15.91 -10.06
CA GLU A 258 -15.86 15.03 -9.00
C GLU A 258 -16.20 13.64 -9.58
N GLY A 259 -15.50 12.61 -9.11
CA GLY A 259 -15.86 11.19 -9.29
C GLY A 259 -15.92 10.64 -10.74
N ASP A 260 -15.98 9.32 -10.86
CA ASP A 260 -16.35 8.64 -12.12
C ASP A 260 -17.86 8.80 -12.34
N GLU A 261 -18.28 9.93 -12.91
CA GLU A 261 -19.64 10.05 -13.41
C GLU A 261 -19.78 9.43 -14.80
N ALA A 262 -20.87 8.67 -14.97
CA ALA A 262 -21.15 7.86 -16.14
C ALA A 262 -21.09 8.69 -17.43
N GLY A 263 -20.21 8.29 -18.36
CA GLY A 263 -20.36 8.68 -19.76
C GLY A 263 -21.77 8.33 -20.25
N TYR A 264 -22.34 9.15 -21.12
CA TYR A 264 -23.65 8.89 -21.74
C TYR A 264 -23.68 7.46 -22.29
N ASN A 265 -24.54 6.62 -21.69
CA ASN A 265 -24.66 5.19 -22.00
C ASN A 265 -25.66 4.94 -23.15
N GLY A 266 -26.11 6.00 -23.84
CA GLY A 266 -27.11 5.89 -24.90
C GLY A 266 -28.55 5.79 -24.40
N ASP A 267 -28.88 6.18 -23.16
CA ASP A 267 -30.27 6.22 -22.67
C ASP A 267 -30.98 7.54 -23.02
N PRO A 268 -31.89 7.58 -24.01
CA PRO A 268 -32.63 8.78 -24.39
C PRO A 268 -33.65 9.24 -23.33
N ARG A 269 -33.94 8.43 -22.30
CA ARG A 269 -34.88 8.80 -21.22
C ARG A 269 -34.29 9.72 -20.16
N ARG A 270 -32.99 10.03 -20.21
CA ARG A 270 -32.30 11.00 -19.33
C ARG A 270 -32.34 12.46 -19.81
N LEU A 271 -32.99 12.75 -20.95
CA LEU A 271 -33.22 14.14 -21.39
C LEU A 271 -33.89 15.07 -20.33
N PRO A 272 -34.78 14.59 -19.43
CA PRO A 272 -35.41 15.45 -18.41
C PRO A 272 -34.44 15.97 -17.34
N ASP A 273 -33.23 15.41 -17.21
CA ASP A 273 -32.23 15.89 -16.24
C ASP A 273 -31.50 17.17 -16.73
N ARG A 274 -31.73 17.60 -17.98
CA ARG A 274 -31.09 18.79 -18.60
C ARG A 274 -31.89 20.09 -18.32
N VAL A 275 -32.01 20.51 -17.05
CA VAL A 275 -32.84 21.68 -16.63
C VAL A 275 -32.02 22.88 -16.15
N ALA A 276 -30.83 23.12 -16.71
CA ALA A 276 -30.10 24.37 -16.46
C ALA A 276 -30.65 25.50 -17.36
N GLU A 277 -31.78 26.12 -16.99
CA GLU A 277 -32.34 27.28 -17.71
C GLU A 277 -31.55 28.57 -17.48
N SER A 278 -30.80 28.67 -16.37
CA SER A 278 -29.86 29.77 -16.13
C SER A 278 -28.68 29.32 -15.28
N LEU A 279 -27.47 29.73 -15.66
CA LEU A 279 -26.29 29.63 -14.81
C LEU A 279 -26.22 30.95 -14.02
N GLY A 280 -26.52 30.90 -12.72
CA GLY A 280 -26.10 31.94 -11.78
C GLY A 280 -24.57 31.95 -11.62
N ASN A 281 -24.05 32.53 -10.52
CA ASN A 281 -22.65 32.34 -10.13
C ASN A 281 -22.45 30.90 -9.62
N VAL A 282 -22.42 29.92 -10.54
CA VAL A 282 -22.27 28.50 -10.22
C VAL A 282 -20.77 28.20 -10.03
N ALA A 283 -20.38 27.95 -8.78
CA ALA A 283 -19.00 27.84 -8.34
C ALA A 283 -18.43 26.41 -8.52
N ARG A 284 -17.75 26.12 -9.63
CA ARG A 284 -16.78 24.98 -9.75
C ARG A 284 -15.56 25.26 -10.66
N LEU A 285 -15.45 26.49 -11.17
CA LEU A 285 -14.23 26.97 -11.82
C LEU A 285 -13.35 27.65 -10.76
N HIS A 286 -12.08 27.25 -10.70
CA HIS A 286 -11.12 27.81 -9.75
C HIS A 286 -10.06 28.60 -10.51
N TRP A 287 -10.00 29.90 -10.27
CA TRP A 287 -8.94 30.75 -10.81
C TRP A 287 -7.76 30.77 -9.86
N ILE A 288 -6.62 30.32 -10.36
CA ILE A 288 -5.39 30.16 -9.59
C ILE A 288 -4.31 30.94 -10.30
N GLU A 289 -3.53 31.73 -9.56
CA GLU A 289 -2.37 32.40 -10.13
C GLU A 289 -1.36 31.35 -10.60
N ALA A 290 -0.92 31.48 -11.84
CA ALA A 290 0.07 30.60 -12.42
C ALA A 290 1.46 31.12 -12.05
N PRO A 291 2.34 30.27 -11.49
CA PRO A 291 3.69 30.71 -11.13
C PRO A 291 4.44 31.21 -12.37
N ALA A 292 5.16 32.32 -12.21
CA ALA A 292 6.10 32.77 -13.23
C ALA A 292 7.13 31.67 -13.52
N ALA A 293 7.69 31.67 -14.73
CA ALA A 293 8.78 30.77 -15.05
C ALA A 293 9.98 31.13 -14.14
N PRO A 294 10.57 30.17 -13.40
CA PRO A 294 11.65 30.42 -12.45
C PRO A 294 12.92 31.02 -13.09
N ASP A 295 12.99 31.04 -14.42
CA ASP A 295 14.07 31.60 -15.24
C ASP A 295 13.80 33.02 -15.78
N VAL A 296 12.56 33.53 -15.74
CA VAL A 296 12.20 34.91 -16.20
C VAL A 296 12.77 35.99 -15.26
N GLN A 297 13.32 35.60 -14.11
CA GLN A 297 14.06 36.46 -13.20
C GLN A 297 15.55 36.11 -13.08
N LEU A 298 16.15 35.50 -14.11
CA LEU A 298 17.61 35.38 -14.22
C LEU A 298 18.24 36.61 -14.92
N ALA A 299 17.77 37.82 -14.60
CA ALA A 299 18.73 38.88 -14.35
C ALA A 299 19.51 38.44 -13.11
N THR A 300 20.80 38.74 -13.00
CA THR A 300 21.58 38.43 -11.80
C THR A 300 20.97 39.16 -10.60
N ALA A 301 19.98 38.55 -9.98
CA ALA A 301 19.54 38.86 -8.66
C ALA A 301 20.66 38.38 -7.76
N THR A 302 21.57 39.28 -7.39
CA THR A 302 22.09 39.21 -6.03
C THR A 302 20.85 39.23 -5.15
N ALA A 303 20.44 38.06 -4.68
CA ALA A 303 19.35 37.92 -3.73
C ALA A 303 19.66 38.81 -2.52
N PRO A 304 18.80 39.77 -2.13
CA PRO A 304 18.57 39.98 -0.72
C PRO A 304 17.46 38.98 -0.34
N ALA A 305 17.69 37.97 0.48
CA ALA A 305 18.53 37.95 1.64
C ALA A 305 19.51 36.78 1.59
N VAL A 306 20.57 36.87 2.39
CA VAL A 306 21.07 35.69 3.11
C VAL A 306 19.81 34.98 3.62
N GLU A 307 19.41 33.87 2.99
CA GLU A 307 18.50 32.93 3.65
C GLU A 307 19.12 32.78 5.02
N ASP A 308 18.43 33.22 6.07
CA ASP A 308 18.93 33.11 7.44
C ASP A 308 19.04 31.61 7.69
N ARG A 309 20.18 31.04 7.26
CA ARG A 309 20.49 29.62 7.30
C ARG A 309 20.41 29.15 8.74
N PRO A 310 20.90 29.93 9.73
CA PRO A 310 20.55 29.69 11.12
C PRO A 310 19.04 29.50 11.37
N ALA A 311 18.17 30.40 10.89
CA ALA A 311 16.71 30.26 11.04
C ALA A 311 16.11 29.07 10.27
N ARG A 312 16.51 28.83 9.01
CA ARG A 312 16.03 27.68 8.21
C ARG A 312 16.47 26.35 8.83
N ASN A 313 17.72 26.25 9.26
CA ASN A 313 18.25 25.07 9.94
C ASN A 313 17.50 24.84 11.25
N ALA A 314 17.22 25.91 12.00
CA ALA A 314 16.40 25.84 13.21
C ALA A 314 15.00 25.28 12.90
N GLU A 315 14.35 25.78 11.86
CA GLU A 315 13.01 25.33 11.46
C GLU A 315 13.01 23.86 11.03
N LEU A 316 13.97 23.42 10.20
CA LEU A 316 14.12 22.03 9.79
C LEU A 316 14.31 21.09 11.00
N PHE A 317 15.23 21.44 11.90
CA PHE A 317 15.48 20.69 13.12
C PHE A 317 14.24 20.65 14.02
N ASP A 318 13.62 21.81 14.30
CA ASP A 318 12.46 21.92 15.16
C ASP A 318 11.24 21.16 14.59
N ARG A 319 11.05 21.15 13.27
CA ARG A 319 9.98 20.36 12.62
C ARG A 319 10.14 18.86 12.86
N ILE A 320 11.34 18.32 12.67
CA ILE A 320 11.61 16.89 12.90
C ILE A 320 11.46 16.56 14.39
N TRP A 321 12.05 17.40 15.26
CA TRP A 321 11.96 17.20 16.70
C TRP A 321 10.52 17.23 17.21
N ALA A 322 9.75 18.25 16.81
CA ALA A 322 8.35 18.45 17.23
C ALA A 322 7.43 17.36 16.68
N ARG A 323 7.72 16.83 15.49
CA ARG A 323 7.00 15.69 14.92
C ARG A 323 7.18 14.45 15.81
N LEU A 324 8.41 14.09 16.17
CA LEU A 324 8.66 12.93 17.04
C LEU A 324 8.14 13.14 18.47
N ASP A 325 8.27 14.36 19.01
CA ASP A 325 7.67 14.75 20.29
C ASP A 325 6.16 14.46 20.29
N ARG A 326 5.46 14.98 19.28
CA ARG A 326 4.02 14.79 19.12
C ARG A 326 3.63 13.32 19.00
N LEU A 327 4.38 12.55 18.21
CA LEU A 327 4.02 11.17 17.87
C LEU A 327 4.28 10.17 19.00
N TYR A 328 5.34 10.37 19.79
CA TYR A 328 5.87 9.37 20.72
C TYR A 328 6.03 9.83 22.17
N PHE A 329 6.14 11.14 22.43
CA PHE A 329 6.49 11.66 23.76
C PHE A 329 5.41 12.53 24.42
N THR A 330 4.25 12.72 23.78
CA THR A 330 3.13 13.50 24.36
C THR A 330 2.26 12.73 25.35
N ALA A 331 2.25 11.40 25.30
CA ALA A 331 1.44 10.58 26.20
C ALA A 331 1.91 10.71 27.66
N PRO A 332 1.02 10.67 28.67
CA PRO A 332 1.42 10.78 30.08
C PRO A 332 2.48 9.76 30.51
N ALA A 333 2.40 8.53 30.00
CA ALA A 333 3.37 7.47 30.28
C ALA A 333 4.79 7.79 29.77
N ALA A 334 4.95 8.74 28.84
CA ALA A 334 6.23 9.13 28.29
C ALA A 334 6.87 10.33 29.00
N ALA A 335 6.31 10.84 30.11
CA ALA A 335 6.75 12.09 30.74
C ALA A 335 8.25 12.14 31.06
N ALA A 336 8.82 11.10 31.67
CA ALA A 336 10.25 11.03 31.96
C ALA A 336 11.11 11.02 30.68
N ARG A 337 10.68 10.25 29.67
CA ARG A 337 11.36 10.17 28.36
C ARG A 337 11.26 11.47 27.57
N ARG A 338 10.16 12.22 27.72
CA ARG A 338 9.99 13.55 27.12
C ARG A 338 11.00 14.56 27.69
N VAL A 339 11.33 14.49 28.98
CA VAL A 339 12.39 15.32 29.58
C VAL A 339 13.74 15.02 28.93
N MET A 340 14.06 13.74 28.74
CA MET A 340 15.28 13.35 28.01
C MET A 340 15.27 13.83 26.55
N TRP A 341 14.11 13.73 25.87
CA TRP A 341 13.95 14.21 24.49
C TRP A 341 14.11 15.73 24.35
N ALA A 342 13.60 16.50 25.32
CA ALA A 342 13.79 17.94 25.39
C ALA A 342 15.27 18.33 25.61
N ALA A 343 15.98 17.62 26.50
CA ALA A 343 17.41 17.86 26.72
C ALA A 343 18.25 17.63 25.45
N LEU A 344 17.87 16.67 24.60
CA LEU A 344 18.51 16.47 23.29
C LEU A 344 18.26 17.65 22.34
N ARG A 345 17.06 18.24 22.33
CA ARG A 345 16.83 19.48 21.56
C ARG A 345 17.77 20.60 22.02
N ASP A 346 17.87 20.84 23.31
CA ASP A 346 18.71 21.92 23.84
C ASP A 346 20.20 21.71 23.50
N ARG A 347 20.66 20.45 23.46
CA ARG A 347 22.04 20.09 23.10
C ARG A 347 22.32 20.16 21.59
N TYR A 348 21.39 19.72 20.74
CA TYR A 348 21.63 19.56 19.30
C TYR A 348 21.14 20.73 18.45
N ARG A 349 20.09 21.44 18.87
CA ARG A 349 19.54 22.58 18.12
C ARG A 349 20.59 23.66 17.85
N PRO A 350 21.44 24.09 18.81
CA PRO A 350 22.48 25.08 18.51
C PRO A 350 23.47 24.63 17.43
N ARG A 351 23.78 23.33 17.38
CA ARG A 351 24.64 22.74 16.35
C ARG A 351 23.97 22.73 14.97
N ALA A 352 22.67 22.46 14.92
CA ALA A 352 21.89 22.53 13.68
C ALA A 352 21.84 23.97 13.17
N VAL A 353 21.55 24.94 14.04
CA VAL A 353 21.56 26.38 13.72
C VAL A 353 22.91 26.82 13.14
N ALA A 354 24.02 26.35 13.71
CA ALA A 354 25.38 26.66 13.24
C ALA A 354 25.84 25.85 12.01
N ALA A 355 25.02 24.92 11.50
CA ALA A 355 25.42 24.02 10.42
C ALA A 355 25.63 24.78 9.10
N GLY A 356 26.76 24.47 8.44
CA GLY A 356 27.19 25.15 7.22
C GLY A 356 26.48 24.68 5.95
N SER A 357 25.75 23.57 5.99
CA SER A 357 25.03 22.98 4.84
C SER A 357 23.80 22.16 5.28
N ASP A 358 22.88 21.90 4.34
CA ASP A 358 21.71 21.02 4.57
C ASP A 358 22.15 19.61 5.02
N LEU A 359 23.23 19.09 4.42
CA LEU A 359 23.82 17.80 4.80
C LEU A 359 24.35 17.81 6.24
N ASP A 360 24.93 18.93 6.69
CA ASP A 360 25.38 19.06 8.08
C ASP A 360 24.19 19.12 9.06
N VAL A 361 23.06 19.73 8.67
CA VAL A 361 21.81 19.66 9.45
C VAL A 361 21.33 18.22 9.55
N GLU A 362 21.31 17.48 8.44
CA GLU A 362 20.91 16.06 8.42
C GLU A 362 21.83 15.21 9.31
N ARG A 363 23.14 15.44 9.31
CA ARG A 363 24.10 14.78 10.23
C ARG A 363 23.81 15.11 11.70
N VAL A 364 23.49 16.37 12.01
CA VAL A 364 23.14 16.77 13.39
C VAL A 364 21.83 16.13 13.84
N VAL A 365 20.81 16.10 12.96
CA VAL A 365 19.54 15.41 13.22
C VAL A 365 19.77 13.92 13.43
N HIS A 366 20.55 13.27 12.55
CA HIS A 366 20.90 11.86 12.68
C HIS A 366 21.58 11.56 14.03
N ALA A 367 22.57 12.36 14.41
CA ALA A 367 23.25 12.22 15.70
C ALA A 367 22.32 12.42 16.90
N MET A 368 21.33 13.32 16.81
CA MET A 368 20.28 13.46 17.83
C MET A 368 19.40 12.19 17.89
N LEU A 369 19.01 11.65 16.73
CA LEU A 369 18.18 10.45 16.66
C LEU A 369 18.90 9.22 17.23
N LEU A 370 20.22 9.10 17.10
CA LEU A 370 20.97 8.00 17.73
C LEU A 370 20.87 8.03 19.26
N GLU A 371 20.92 9.22 19.88
CA GLU A 371 20.86 9.37 21.33
C GLU A 371 19.43 9.41 21.89
N ARG A 372 18.41 9.33 21.03
CA ARG A 372 17.00 9.38 21.46
C ARG A 372 16.67 8.28 22.50
N PRO A 373 15.87 8.58 23.54
CA PRO A 373 15.29 7.55 24.39
C PRO A 373 14.37 6.64 23.57
N THR A 374 14.08 5.45 24.07
CA THR A 374 13.15 4.54 23.39
C THR A 374 11.75 5.16 23.28
N TYR A 375 11.06 4.89 22.18
CA TYR A 375 9.70 5.36 21.94
C TYR A 375 8.68 4.67 22.84
N ARG A 376 8.95 3.44 23.29
CA ARG A 376 8.20 2.79 24.38
C ARG A 376 9.10 2.35 25.51
N ASP A 377 8.52 2.22 26.69
CA ASP A 377 9.18 1.58 27.81
C ASP A 377 9.26 0.07 27.54
N GLU A 378 10.37 -0.50 27.95
CA GLU A 378 10.53 -1.94 27.93
C GLU A 378 9.91 -2.53 29.18
N ALA A 379 9.12 -3.60 29.03
CA ALA A 379 8.58 -4.33 30.16
C ALA A 379 9.67 -5.20 30.78
N SER A 380 9.67 -5.37 32.11
CA SER A 380 10.58 -6.30 32.79
C SER A 380 9.88 -6.97 33.96
N GLY A 381 10.03 -8.29 34.07
CA GLY A 381 9.44 -9.09 35.15
C GLY A 381 9.94 -10.54 35.11
N ARG A 382 9.19 -11.48 35.70
CA ARG A 382 9.45 -12.93 35.57
C ARG A 382 8.76 -13.55 34.35
N ALA A 383 7.65 -13.00 33.90
CA ALA A 383 6.98 -13.36 32.66
C ALA A 383 6.52 -12.10 31.93
N ALA A 384 6.57 -12.10 30.59
CA ALA A 384 6.21 -10.96 29.76
C ALA A 384 5.37 -11.38 28.55
N VAL A 385 4.51 -10.45 28.14
CA VAL A 385 3.71 -10.52 26.92
C VAL A 385 3.99 -9.26 26.12
N ALA A 386 4.29 -9.41 24.84
CA ALA A 386 4.39 -8.30 23.90
C ALA A 386 3.48 -8.58 22.70
N SER A 387 2.59 -7.65 22.36
CA SER A 387 1.64 -7.80 21.26
C SER A 387 1.37 -6.45 20.57
N ALA A 388 0.69 -6.51 19.43
CA ALA A 388 0.35 -5.32 18.64
C ALA A 388 -0.74 -4.41 19.26
N HIS A 389 -1.40 -4.81 20.36
CA HIS A 389 -2.45 -4.02 20.99
C HIS A 389 -2.45 -4.13 22.54
N PRO A 390 -2.68 -3.04 23.29
CA PRO A 390 -2.70 -3.07 24.76
C PRO A 390 -3.69 -4.06 25.37
N VAL A 391 -4.91 -4.15 24.81
CA VAL A 391 -5.94 -5.08 25.28
C VAL A 391 -5.49 -6.54 25.16
N SER A 392 -4.79 -6.90 24.08
CA SER A 392 -4.32 -8.29 23.92
C SER A 392 -3.11 -8.60 24.78
N THR A 393 -2.22 -7.62 25.00
CA THR A 393 -1.16 -7.76 26.01
C THR A 393 -1.75 -7.97 27.40
N ALA A 394 -2.76 -7.19 27.79
CA ALA A 394 -3.44 -7.34 29.07
C ALA A 394 -4.13 -8.71 29.22
N ALA A 395 -4.73 -9.24 28.15
CA ALA A 395 -5.35 -10.58 28.16
C ALA A 395 -4.32 -11.68 28.49
N GLY A 396 -3.14 -11.65 27.86
CA GLY A 396 -2.06 -12.60 28.17
C GLY A 396 -1.56 -12.46 29.61
N LEU A 397 -1.38 -11.23 30.09
CA LEU A 397 -0.94 -10.96 31.46
C LEU A 397 -1.96 -11.41 32.51
N GLU A 398 -3.26 -11.25 32.24
CA GLU A 398 -4.34 -11.76 33.10
C GLU A 398 -4.25 -13.27 33.26
N VAL A 399 -3.99 -14.01 32.18
CA VAL A 399 -3.85 -15.47 32.21
C VAL A 399 -2.59 -15.90 32.96
N LEU A 400 -1.46 -15.21 32.75
CA LEU A 400 -0.24 -15.46 33.52
C LEU A 400 -0.48 -15.20 35.02
N ALA A 401 -1.18 -14.12 35.38
CA ALA A 401 -1.51 -13.80 36.77
C ALA A 401 -2.41 -14.85 37.44
N LYS A 402 -3.22 -15.58 36.65
CA LYS A 402 -4.04 -16.73 37.10
C LYS A 402 -3.25 -18.04 37.21
N GLY A 403 -1.93 -18.01 36.99
CA GLY A 403 -1.06 -19.18 37.06
C GLY A 403 -0.95 -19.97 35.75
N GLY A 404 -1.48 -19.44 34.64
CA GLY A 404 -1.25 -20.00 33.31
C GLY A 404 0.22 -19.92 32.90
N ASN A 405 0.63 -20.80 31.98
CA ASN A 405 1.97 -20.75 31.39
C ASN A 405 2.02 -19.85 30.14
N VAL A 406 3.18 -19.76 29.50
CA VAL A 406 3.38 -18.94 28.29
C VAL A 406 2.48 -19.36 27.11
N VAL A 407 2.06 -20.64 27.04
CA VAL A 407 1.16 -21.13 25.97
C VAL A 407 -0.28 -20.71 26.26
N ASP A 408 -0.74 -20.83 27.50
CA ASP A 408 -2.07 -20.34 27.90
C ASP A 408 -2.21 -18.84 27.61
N ALA A 409 -1.19 -18.06 27.98
CA ALA A 409 -1.14 -16.63 27.75
C ALA A 409 -1.07 -16.27 26.26
N ALA A 410 -0.35 -17.06 25.46
CA ALA A 410 -0.30 -16.90 24.01
C ALA A 410 -1.68 -17.13 23.37
N VAL A 411 -2.43 -18.13 23.83
CA VAL A 411 -3.81 -18.41 23.38
C VAL A 411 -4.74 -17.24 23.71
N ALA A 412 -4.72 -16.75 24.94
CA ALA A 412 -5.50 -15.57 25.34
C ALA A 412 -5.16 -14.33 24.49
N THR A 413 -3.87 -14.11 24.25
CA THR A 413 -3.37 -12.99 23.43
C THR A 413 -3.87 -13.10 21.99
N SER A 414 -3.83 -14.29 21.38
CA SER A 414 -4.30 -14.54 20.01
C SER A 414 -5.79 -14.22 19.84
N PHE A 415 -6.64 -14.74 20.73
CA PHE A 415 -8.08 -14.47 20.66
C PHE A 415 -8.41 -13.00 20.90
N ALA A 416 -7.72 -12.34 21.84
CA ALA A 416 -7.91 -10.91 22.08
C ALA A 416 -7.47 -10.06 20.88
N LEU A 417 -6.35 -10.39 20.23
CA LEU A 417 -5.92 -9.74 18.98
C LEU A 417 -6.98 -9.88 17.87
N GLY A 418 -7.62 -11.04 17.76
CA GLY A 418 -8.71 -11.26 16.80
C GLY A 418 -9.94 -10.38 17.01
N VAL A 419 -10.07 -9.75 18.17
CA VAL A 419 -11.14 -8.79 18.49
C VAL A 419 -10.71 -7.36 18.23
N VAL A 420 -9.52 -6.98 18.69
CA VAL A 420 -9.07 -5.58 18.74
C VAL A 420 -8.22 -5.14 17.56
N GLU A 421 -7.75 -6.09 16.75
CA GLU A 421 -7.12 -5.86 15.45
C GLU A 421 -7.82 -6.70 14.37
N PRO A 422 -9.14 -6.55 14.19
CA PRO A 422 -9.93 -7.43 13.33
C PRO A 422 -9.54 -7.29 11.85
N ASP A 423 -8.93 -6.16 11.48
CA ASP A 423 -8.42 -5.88 10.15
C ASP A 423 -7.10 -6.61 9.84
N ALA A 424 -6.36 -7.07 10.85
CA ALA A 424 -5.08 -7.76 10.67
C ALA A 424 -5.21 -9.28 10.76
N SER A 425 -5.96 -9.77 11.74
CA SER A 425 -6.01 -11.19 12.13
C SER A 425 -7.31 -11.54 12.85
N GLY A 426 -7.56 -12.83 13.05
CA GLY A 426 -8.64 -13.29 13.91
C GLY A 426 -8.98 -14.75 13.69
N ILE A 427 -10.14 -15.17 14.20
CA ILE A 427 -10.62 -16.55 14.10
C ILE A 427 -10.94 -16.97 12.66
N GLY A 428 -11.18 -16.01 11.75
CA GLY A 428 -11.29 -16.23 10.29
C GLY A 428 -9.96 -16.31 9.55
N GLY A 429 -8.83 -16.22 10.26
CA GLY A 429 -7.47 -16.17 9.73
C GLY A 429 -6.69 -17.47 9.82
N TYR A 430 -5.37 -17.32 9.74
CA TYR A 430 -4.40 -18.41 9.73
C TYR A 430 -3.01 -17.93 10.20
N GLY A 431 -2.05 -18.85 10.39
CA GLY A 431 -0.71 -18.49 10.86
C GLY A 431 0.13 -19.66 11.35
N GLU A 432 1.19 -19.32 12.10
CA GLU A 432 2.08 -20.28 12.77
C GLU A 432 2.44 -19.83 14.19
N MET A 433 2.58 -20.81 15.10
CA MET A 433 2.99 -20.62 16.49
C MET A 433 4.19 -21.51 16.79
N LEU A 434 5.32 -20.89 17.15
CA LEU A 434 6.54 -21.57 17.57
C LEU A 434 6.57 -21.59 19.10
N VAL A 435 6.67 -22.79 19.69
CA VAL A 435 6.64 -23.01 21.14
C VAL A 435 7.93 -23.67 21.59
N HIS A 436 8.58 -23.09 22.59
CA HIS A 436 9.63 -23.72 23.35
C HIS A 436 9.30 -23.68 24.84
N LEU A 437 9.29 -24.85 25.47
CA LEU A 437 9.21 -24.97 26.92
C LEU A 437 10.52 -25.51 27.48
N LYS A 438 10.84 -25.16 28.71
CA LYS A 438 11.98 -25.65 29.47
C LYS A 438 12.01 -27.18 29.42
N GLY A 439 13.17 -27.73 29.09
CA GLY A 439 13.40 -29.17 28.97
C GLY A 439 13.12 -29.75 27.59
N MET A 440 12.60 -28.95 26.64
CA MET A 440 12.52 -29.39 25.24
C MET A 440 13.89 -29.30 24.56
N ASP A 441 14.27 -30.34 23.81
CA ASP A 441 15.51 -30.32 23.02
C ASP A 441 15.48 -29.30 21.89
N ARG A 442 14.30 -29.00 21.35
CA ARG A 442 14.07 -28.01 20.30
C ARG A 442 12.63 -27.48 20.37
N PRO A 443 12.35 -26.28 19.84
CA PRO A 443 10.98 -25.79 19.71
C PRO A 443 10.13 -26.68 18.80
N VAL A 444 8.81 -26.66 19.02
CA VAL A 444 7.79 -27.28 18.15
C VAL A 444 6.97 -26.17 17.50
N LEU A 445 6.62 -26.33 16.23
CA LEU A 445 5.78 -25.38 15.50
C LEU A 445 4.38 -25.95 15.28
N PHE A 446 3.34 -25.20 15.64
CA PHE A 446 1.96 -25.48 15.24
C PHE A 446 1.63 -24.66 14.01
N GLU A 447 1.34 -25.37 12.91
CA GLU A 447 0.98 -24.78 11.62
C GLU A 447 -0.55 -24.74 11.52
N PHE A 448 -1.11 -23.55 11.33
CA PHE A 448 -2.55 -23.35 11.23
C PHE A 448 -2.89 -22.51 10.00
N MET A 449 -2.34 -22.91 8.85
CA MET A 449 -2.55 -22.23 7.57
C MET A 449 -3.98 -22.39 7.05
N ALA A 450 -4.46 -21.39 6.31
CA ALA A 450 -5.75 -21.48 5.64
C ALA A 450 -5.71 -22.59 4.58
N ARG A 451 -6.81 -23.33 4.43
CA ARG A 451 -6.89 -24.48 3.53
C ARG A 451 -7.92 -24.26 2.42
N VAL A 452 -7.54 -24.57 1.18
CA VAL A 452 -8.45 -24.49 0.02
C VAL A 452 -9.62 -25.46 0.26
N PRO A 453 -10.88 -25.01 0.15
CA PRO A 453 -12.03 -25.91 0.20
C PRO A 453 -11.95 -27.02 -0.86
N GLU A 454 -12.61 -28.15 -0.64
CA GLU A 454 -12.65 -29.26 -1.61
C GLU A 454 -13.09 -28.78 -3.01
N GLU A 455 -14.12 -27.94 -3.06
CA GLU A 455 -14.63 -27.34 -4.30
C GLU A 455 -13.92 -26.05 -4.70
N GLY A 456 -12.89 -25.64 -3.96
CA GLY A 456 -12.11 -24.42 -4.21
C GLY A 456 -11.00 -24.59 -5.25
N GLY A 457 -10.81 -25.80 -5.79
CA GLY A 457 -9.73 -26.13 -6.72
C GLY A 457 -9.84 -25.45 -8.09
N LEU A 458 -8.81 -25.63 -8.93
CA LEU A 458 -8.71 -25.01 -10.27
C LEU A 458 -9.89 -25.30 -11.21
N SER A 459 -10.57 -26.44 -11.06
CA SER A 459 -11.71 -26.83 -11.90
C SER A 459 -12.99 -26.02 -11.65
N ASN A 460 -13.08 -25.28 -10.54
CA ASN A 460 -14.29 -24.53 -10.21
C ASN A 460 -14.27 -23.11 -10.77
N ALA A 461 -14.72 -22.97 -12.02
CA ALA A 461 -14.84 -21.67 -12.69
C ALA A 461 -15.94 -20.76 -12.10
N SER A 462 -16.87 -21.29 -11.30
CA SER A 462 -17.97 -20.48 -10.71
C SER A 462 -17.49 -19.47 -9.67
N LEU A 463 -16.25 -19.61 -9.18
CA LEU A 463 -15.63 -18.68 -8.25
C LEU A 463 -15.03 -17.45 -8.95
N LEU A 464 -15.04 -17.44 -10.29
CA LEU A 464 -14.44 -16.40 -11.12
C LEU A 464 -15.52 -15.48 -11.70
N GLN A 465 -15.19 -14.20 -11.78
CA GLN A 465 -15.88 -13.14 -12.51
C GLN A 465 -14.96 -12.70 -13.65
N ASP A 466 -15.43 -12.80 -14.89
CA ASP A 466 -14.63 -12.49 -16.09
C ASP A 466 -13.27 -13.22 -16.14
N GLY A 467 -13.25 -14.48 -15.71
CA GLY A 467 -12.05 -15.32 -15.67
C GLY A 467 -11.08 -15.02 -14.51
N ARG A 468 -11.44 -14.10 -13.61
CA ARG A 468 -10.60 -13.69 -12.47
C ARG A 468 -11.37 -13.81 -11.15
N TYR A 469 -10.67 -13.90 -10.04
CA TYR A 469 -11.33 -13.78 -8.75
C TYR A 469 -11.89 -12.37 -8.54
N PRO A 470 -13.05 -12.23 -7.86
CA PRO A 470 -13.47 -10.92 -7.40
C PRO A 470 -12.37 -10.35 -6.53
N SER A 471 -12.24 -9.03 -6.56
CA SER A 471 -11.20 -8.41 -5.78
C SER A 471 -11.48 -8.60 -4.28
N ASP A 472 -12.72 -8.50 -3.81
CA ASP A 472 -13.08 -8.61 -2.38
C ASP A 472 -14.26 -9.57 -2.18
N GLY A 473 -14.57 -9.84 -0.91
CA GLY A 473 -15.83 -10.46 -0.53
C GLY A 473 -15.79 -11.96 -0.20
N PRO A 474 -16.98 -12.53 0.09
CA PRO A 474 -17.15 -13.86 0.66
C PRO A 474 -16.57 -14.97 -0.21
N VAL A 475 -16.52 -14.81 -1.53
CA VAL A 475 -15.98 -15.79 -2.48
C VAL A 475 -14.53 -16.16 -2.16
N LEU A 476 -13.74 -15.24 -1.59
CA LEU A 476 -12.31 -15.44 -1.34
C LEU A 476 -11.97 -16.24 -0.08
N ALA A 477 -12.96 -16.49 0.78
CA ALA A 477 -12.73 -17.14 2.05
C ALA A 477 -12.27 -18.59 1.88
N MET A 478 -11.13 -18.94 2.50
CA MET A 478 -10.68 -20.32 2.69
C MET A 478 -10.98 -20.79 4.12
N VAL A 479 -10.82 -22.10 4.38
CA VAL A 479 -11.04 -22.69 5.70
C VAL A 479 -10.08 -22.06 6.73
N PRO A 480 -10.58 -21.37 7.77
CA PRO A 480 -9.73 -20.73 8.78
C PRO A 480 -9.02 -21.71 9.71
N GLY A 481 -7.81 -21.37 10.13
CA GLY A 481 -6.95 -22.22 10.95
C GLY A 481 -6.73 -21.80 12.39
N THR A 482 -6.86 -20.50 12.70
CA THR A 482 -6.46 -19.92 14.01
C THR A 482 -7.01 -20.68 15.21
N VAL A 483 -8.30 -21.01 15.21
CA VAL A 483 -8.95 -21.68 16.35
C VAL A 483 -8.34 -23.07 16.60
N ALA A 484 -8.12 -23.85 15.55
CA ALA A 484 -7.51 -25.18 15.67
C ALA A 484 -6.04 -25.09 16.12
N GLY A 485 -5.27 -24.11 15.64
CA GLY A 485 -3.90 -23.89 16.06
C GLY A 485 -3.77 -23.58 17.55
N MET A 486 -4.57 -22.62 18.04
CA MET A 486 -4.58 -22.25 19.46
C MET A 486 -5.06 -23.41 20.34
N HIS A 487 -6.12 -24.10 19.92
CA HIS A 487 -6.65 -25.23 20.67
C HIS A 487 -5.67 -26.42 20.71
N ALA A 488 -4.98 -26.72 19.60
CA ALA A 488 -3.96 -27.78 19.55
C ALA A 488 -2.78 -27.47 20.48
N ALA A 489 -2.26 -26.24 20.44
CA ALA A 489 -1.18 -25.80 21.33
C ALA A 489 -1.59 -25.88 22.81
N TRP A 490 -2.78 -25.39 23.16
CA TRP A 490 -3.30 -25.50 24.53
C TRP A 490 -3.48 -26.96 24.96
N LYS A 491 -4.07 -27.81 24.12
CA LYS A 491 -4.24 -29.24 24.43
C LYS A 491 -2.92 -29.95 24.67
N ARG A 492 -1.86 -29.55 23.96
CA ARG A 492 -0.54 -30.19 24.04
C ARG A 492 0.31 -29.65 25.18
N PHE A 493 0.28 -28.33 25.40
CA PHE A 493 1.24 -27.62 26.23
C PHE A 493 0.61 -26.62 27.22
N GLY A 494 -0.72 -26.54 27.33
CA GLY A 494 -1.38 -25.70 28.34
C GLY A 494 -1.03 -26.13 29.76
N SER A 495 -1.09 -25.20 30.72
CA SER A 495 -0.65 -25.48 32.10
C SER A 495 -1.56 -26.45 32.87
N GLY A 496 -2.81 -26.60 32.42
CA GLY A 496 -3.87 -27.26 33.18
C GLY A 496 -4.39 -26.46 34.38
N LYS A 497 -3.86 -25.25 34.63
CA LYS A 497 -4.25 -24.39 35.77
C LYS A 497 -5.33 -23.38 35.40
N VAL A 498 -5.44 -23.02 34.12
CA VAL A 498 -6.46 -22.11 33.59
C VAL A 498 -7.32 -22.88 32.60
N ALA A 499 -8.64 -22.86 32.78
CA ALA A 499 -9.55 -23.59 31.91
C ALA A 499 -9.64 -22.93 30.52
N TRP A 500 -9.93 -23.71 29.48
CA TRP A 500 -10.06 -23.22 28.10
C TRP A 500 -10.99 -21.99 27.98
N ALA A 501 -12.16 -22.05 28.61
CA ALA A 501 -13.11 -20.94 28.58
C ALA A 501 -12.55 -19.65 29.20
N ASP A 502 -11.71 -19.77 30.24
CA ASP A 502 -11.09 -18.62 30.90
C ASP A 502 -9.99 -17.97 30.05
N LEU A 503 -9.39 -18.72 29.10
CA LEU A 503 -8.46 -18.16 28.12
C LEU A 503 -9.16 -17.25 27.10
N LEU A 504 -10.43 -17.55 26.77
CA LEU A 504 -11.23 -16.75 25.84
C LEU A 504 -11.97 -15.60 26.52
N ALA A 505 -12.14 -15.66 27.85
CA ALA A 505 -12.91 -14.67 28.61
C ALA A 505 -12.47 -13.20 28.35
N PRO A 506 -11.16 -12.85 28.28
CA PRO A 506 -10.76 -11.48 27.96
C PRO A 506 -11.22 -11.03 26.57
N ALA A 507 -11.12 -11.90 25.57
CA ALA A 507 -11.57 -11.61 24.20
C ALA A 507 -13.09 -11.44 24.13
N ILE A 508 -13.85 -12.31 24.81
CA ILE A 508 -15.31 -12.22 24.91
C ILE A 508 -15.72 -10.87 25.54
N ARG A 509 -15.07 -10.47 26.64
CA ARG A 509 -15.34 -9.17 27.27
C ARG A 509 -15.02 -8.00 26.34
N ALA A 510 -13.85 -8.01 25.69
CA ALA A 510 -13.48 -6.95 24.73
C ALA A 510 -14.47 -6.85 23.56
N ALA A 511 -14.97 -7.98 23.05
CA ALA A 511 -15.94 -8.00 21.96
C ALA A 511 -17.31 -7.48 22.41
N ARG A 512 -17.78 -7.90 23.59
CA ARG A 512 -19.10 -7.54 24.12
C ARG A 512 -19.16 -6.10 24.65
N ASP A 513 -18.22 -5.75 25.51
CA ASP A 513 -18.23 -4.50 26.28
C ASP A 513 -17.68 -3.33 25.42
N GLY A 514 -16.76 -3.68 24.52
CA GLY A 514 -16.19 -2.82 23.48
C GLY A 514 -14.72 -2.51 23.69
N TYR A 515 -14.07 -2.05 22.62
CA TYR A 515 -12.67 -1.61 22.63
C TYR A 515 -12.49 -0.32 21.82
N GLU A 516 -11.43 0.42 22.13
CA GLU A 516 -11.07 1.66 21.45
C GLU A 516 -10.42 1.37 20.08
N VAL A 517 -10.89 2.05 19.03
CA VAL A 517 -10.31 1.98 17.69
C VAL A 517 -8.90 2.58 17.72
N SER A 518 -7.91 1.78 17.30
CA SER A 518 -6.53 2.23 17.17
C SER A 518 -6.30 3.08 15.91
N ASP A 519 -5.23 3.88 15.90
CA ASP A 519 -4.76 4.61 14.70
C ASP A 519 -4.64 3.69 13.47
N GLY A 520 -4.18 2.45 13.67
CA GLY A 520 -4.01 1.46 12.60
C GLY A 520 -5.36 1.04 11.99
N LEU A 521 -6.32 0.66 12.84
CA LEU A 521 -7.65 0.28 12.37
C LEU A 521 -8.36 1.46 11.69
N ALA A 522 -8.30 2.66 12.28
CA ALA A 522 -8.88 3.87 11.67
C ALA A 522 -8.26 4.16 10.29
N THR A 523 -6.95 3.98 10.15
CA THR A 523 -6.25 4.14 8.86
C THR A 523 -6.74 3.12 7.83
N THR A 524 -6.88 1.85 8.22
CA THR A 524 -7.41 0.79 7.35
C THR A 524 -8.84 1.11 6.92
N LEU A 525 -9.71 1.50 7.85
CA LEU A 525 -11.11 1.84 7.56
C LEU A 525 -11.22 3.02 6.60
N TRP A 526 -10.37 4.04 6.75
CA TRP A 526 -10.34 5.19 5.86
C TRP A 526 -9.83 4.85 4.45
N LEU A 527 -8.72 4.11 4.36
CA LEU A 527 -8.11 3.73 3.08
C LEU A 527 -8.99 2.76 2.27
N GLU A 528 -9.62 1.80 2.94
CA GLU A 528 -10.40 0.72 2.31
C GLU A 528 -11.92 0.92 2.47
N GLN A 529 -12.37 2.14 2.77
CA GLN A 529 -13.78 2.46 3.04
C GLN A 529 -14.72 1.96 1.94
N GLY A 530 -14.32 2.10 0.67
CA GLY A 530 -15.12 1.71 -0.48
C GLY A 530 -15.32 0.19 -0.59
N ARG A 531 -14.54 -0.62 0.12
CA ARG A 531 -14.70 -2.08 0.17
C ARG A 531 -15.52 -2.51 1.37
N PHE A 532 -15.22 -1.99 2.56
CA PHE A 532 -15.99 -2.33 3.76
C PHE A 532 -17.46 -1.92 3.64
N THR A 533 -17.75 -0.76 3.04
CA THR A 533 -19.12 -0.27 2.89
C THR A 533 -19.99 -1.06 1.89
N LYS A 534 -19.38 -1.89 1.04
CA LYS A 534 -20.12 -2.81 0.13
C LYS A 534 -20.88 -3.89 0.88
N TYR A 535 -20.38 -4.29 2.05
CA TYR A 535 -20.89 -5.44 2.80
C TYR A 535 -21.59 -4.97 4.06
N GLU A 536 -22.85 -5.37 4.22
CA GLU A 536 -23.71 -4.93 5.31
C GLU A 536 -23.10 -5.20 6.69
N GLY A 537 -22.58 -6.41 6.94
CA GLY A 537 -22.01 -6.77 8.24
C GLY A 537 -20.79 -5.91 8.61
N SER A 538 -19.94 -5.60 7.63
CA SER A 538 -18.76 -4.75 7.83
C SER A 538 -19.13 -3.29 8.02
N ARG A 539 -20.09 -2.79 7.23
CA ARG A 539 -20.64 -1.44 7.36
C ARG A 539 -21.28 -1.25 8.74
N ALA A 540 -22.08 -2.20 9.20
CA ALA A 540 -22.76 -2.13 10.50
C ALA A 540 -21.77 -2.13 11.68
N LEU A 541 -20.63 -2.81 11.52
CA LEU A 541 -19.62 -2.93 12.57
C LEU A 541 -18.69 -1.71 12.67
N PHE A 542 -18.27 -1.16 11.52
CA PHE A 542 -17.16 -0.19 11.47
C PHE A 542 -17.55 1.21 10.96
N PHE A 543 -18.82 1.45 10.60
CA PHE A 543 -19.28 2.73 10.06
C PHE A 543 -20.44 3.28 10.86
N ARG A 544 -20.45 4.60 11.05
CA ARG A 544 -21.53 5.36 11.71
C ARG A 544 -21.96 6.48 10.77
N ASP A 545 -23.25 6.54 10.43
CA ASP A 545 -23.81 7.52 9.50
C ASP A 545 -23.07 7.59 8.14
N GLY A 546 -22.61 6.42 7.67
CA GLY A 546 -21.85 6.28 6.43
C GLY A 546 -20.36 6.67 6.51
N GLN A 547 -19.89 7.17 7.66
CA GLN A 547 -18.49 7.53 7.88
C GLN A 547 -17.73 6.39 8.59
N PRO A 548 -16.44 6.14 8.25
CA PRO A 548 -15.62 5.18 8.96
C PRO A 548 -15.37 5.65 10.39
N MET A 549 -15.32 4.72 11.34
CA MET A 549 -14.90 5.01 12.70
C MET A 549 -13.45 5.50 12.74
N VAL A 550 -13.17 6.46 13.63
CA VAL A 550 -11.85 7.09 13.79
C VAL A 550 -11.17 6.63 15.08
N ALA A 551 -9.88 6.91 15.20
CA ALA A 551 -9.13 6.57 16.41
C ALA A 551 -9.76 7.21 17.65
N GLY A 552 -9.91 6.44 18.72
CA GLY A 552 -10.62 6.86 19.94
C GLY A 552 -12.10 6.46 19.99
N ASP A 553 -12.73 6.12 18.86
CA ASP A 553 -14.10 5.60 18.85
C ASP A 553 -14.17 4.22 19.54
N THR A 554 -15.36 3.81 20.01
CA THR A 554 -15.57 2.49 20.62
C THR A 554 -16.33 1.54 19.70
N VAL A 555 -15.74 0.39 19.38
CA VAL A 555 -16.39 -0.71 18.64
C VAL A 555 -16.96 -1.72 19.64
N ARG A 556 -18.20 -2.17 19.42
CA ARG A 556 -18.82 -3.31 20.11
C ARG A 556 -19.26 -4.35 19.09
N ASN A 557 -18.99 -5.60 19.40
CA ASN A 557 -19.20 -6.74 18.51
C ASN A 557 -19.83 -7.93 19.27
N PRO A 558 -21.14 -7.84 19.61
CA PRO A 558 -21.84 -8.91 20.32
C PRO A 558 -21.90 -10.22 19.53
N ASP A 559 -21.90 -10.16 18.20
CA ASP A 559 -21.89 -11.34 17.33
C ASP A 559 -20.58 -12.13 17.48
N LEU A 560 -19.44 -11.43 17.53
CA LEU A 560 -18.16 -12.08 17.78
C LEU A 560 -18.07 -12.61 19.21
N ALA A 561 -18.61 -11.89 20.20
CA ALA A 561 -18.68 -12.38 21.57
C ALA A 561 -19.46 -13.70 21.64
N TRP A 562 -20.63 -13.77 20.99
CA TRP A 562 -21.42 -15.00 20.89
C TRP A 562 -20.65 -16.14 20.21
N THR A 563 -19.92 -15.86 19.13
CA THR A 563 -19.08 -16.85 18.43
C THR A 563 -17.97 -17.38 19.34
N LEU A 564 -17.26 -16.48 20.03
CA LEU A 564 -16.20 -16.85 21.00
C LEU A 564 -16.76 -17.65 22.17
N GLU A 565 -17.99 -17.38 22.63
CA GLU A 565 -18.68 -18.19 23.64
C GLU A 565 -18.96 -19.62 23.17
N GLN A 566 -19.26 -19.84 21.89
CA GLN A 566 -19.43 -21.21 21.37
C GLN A 566 -18.09 -21.96 21.40
N ILE A 567 -17.02 -21.28 21.01
CA ILE A 567 -15.65 -21.82 21.08
C ILE A 567 -15.26 -22.11 22.53
N ALA A 568 -15.58 -21.22 23.47
CA ALA A 568 -15.30 -21.41 24.88
C ALA A 568 -16.04 -22.63 25.47
N LYS A 569 -17.27 -22.88 25.03
CA LYS A 569 -18.11 -24.01 25.49
C LYS A 569 -17.66 -25.37 24.94
N ALA A 570 -17.32 -25.42 23.65
CA ALA A 570 -17.12 -26.70 22.93
C ALA A 570 -15.69 -26.90 22.40
N GLY A 571 -14.73 -26.07 22.82
CA GLY A 571 -13.37 -26.12 22.29
C GLY A 571 -13.33 -25.71 20.81
N ALA A 572 -12.40 -26.30 20.05
CA ALA A 572 -12.34 -26.07 18.60
C ALA A 572 -13.65 -26.45 17.88
N ASP A 573 -14.36 -27.46 18.37
CA ASP A 573 -15.63 -27.90 17.77
C ASP A 573 -16.70 -26.82 17.82
N GLY A 574 -16.65 -25.89 18.80
CA GLY A 574 -17.53 -24.73 18.81
C GLY A 574 -17.45 -23.87 17.55
N PHE A 575 -16.31 -23.90 16.84
CA PHE A 575 -16.11 -23.24 15.54
C PHE A 575 -16.33 -24.19 14.35
N TYR A 576 -15.71 -25.38 14.39
CA TYR A 576 -15.65 -26.29 13.25
C TYR A 576 -16.83 -27.26 13.15
N ARG A 577 -17.60 -27.46 14.23
CA ARG A 577 -18.69 -28.43 14.35
C ARG A 577 -19.86 -27.86 15.17
N GLY A 578 -20.88 -27.32 14.51
CA GLY A 578 -22.09 -26.87 15.20
C GLY A 578 -22.73 -25.65 14.56
N GLU A 579 -23.28 -24.77 15.40
CA GLU A 579 -24.04 -23.60 14.95
C GLU A 579 -23.17 -22.59 14.18
N VAL A 580 -21.96 -22.29 14.68
CA VAL A 580 -21.02 -21.39 13.98
C VAL A 580 -20.69 -21.93 12.59
N ALA A 581 -20.30 -23.20 12.50
CA ALA A 581 -20.01 -23.88 11.23
C ALA A 581 -21.20 -23.84 10.26
N ARG A 582 -22.42 -24.12 10.75
CA ARG A 582 -23.64 -24.10 9.93
C ARG A 582 -23.96 -22.71 9.41
N ARG A 583 -23.91 -21.67 10.24
CA ARG A 583 -24.17 -20.28 9.83
C ARG A 583 -23.13 -19.79 8.83
N LEU A 584 -21.85 -20.07 9.09
CA LEU A 584 -20.75 -19.73 8.21
C LEU A 584 -20.95 -20.34 6.82
N VAL A 585 -21.17 -21.66 6.75
CA VAL A 585 -21.31 -22.37 5.48
C VAL A 585 -22.58 -21.94 4.74
N GLN A 586 -23.71 -21.80 5.45
CA GLN A 586 -24.97 -21.36 4.86
C GLN A 586 -24.82 -19.98 4.20
N ASP A 587 -24.20 -19.03 4.91
CA ASP A 587 -24.01 -17.67 4.41
C ASP A 587 -23.00 -17.60 3.26
N LEU A 588 -21.80 -18.17 3.44
CA LEU A 588 -20.74 -18.10 2.42
C LEU A 588 -21.14 -18.81 1.13
N ARG A 589 -21.77 -20.00 1.21
CA ARG A 589 -22.25 -20.70 0.00
C ARG A 589 -23.38 -19.94 -0.68
N GLY A 590 -24.29 -19.35 0.09
CA GLY A 590 -25.34 -18.48 -0.45
C GLY A 590 -24.80 -17.27 -1.23
N LYS A 591 -23.52 -16.94 -1.05
CA LYS A 591 -22.81 -15.83 -1.71
C LYS A 591 -21.67 -16.29 -2.63
N GLY A 592 -21.73 -17.54 -3.12
CA GLY A 592 -20.84 -18.05 -4.16
C GLY A 592 -19.47 -18.55 -3.70
N ASN A 593 -19.27 -18.77 -2.39
CA ASN A 593 -18.05 -19.42 -1.88
C ASN A 593 -18.14 -20.96 -1.93
N ALA A 594 -16.98 -21.63 -1.97
CA ALA A 594 -16.85 -23.09 -2.10
C ALA A 594 -16.90 -23.88 -0.77
N VAL A 595 -16.79 -23.23 0.39
CA VAL A 595 -16.65 -23.91 1.68
C VAL A 595 -17.84 -24.80 2.02
N ARG A 596 -17.58 -25.98 2.58
CA ARG A 596 -18.57 -26.94 3.07
C ARG A 596 -18.36 -27.24 4.55
N LEU A 597 -19.40 -27.79 5.19
CA LEU A 597 -19.29 -28.32 6.55
C LEU A 597 -18.22 -29.41 6.64
N THR A 598 -18.05 -30.21 5.59
CA THR A 598 -17.01 -31.23 5.51
C THR A 598 -15.61 -30.64 5.47
N ASP A 599 -15.41 -29.47 4.86
CA ASP A 599 -14.11 -28.78 4.86
C ASP A 599 -13.73 -28.32 6.27
N LEU A 600 -14.69 -27.71 7.00
CA LEU A 600 -14.50 -27.31 8.39
C LEU A 600 -14.23 -28.51 9.29
N ALA A 601 -15.06 -29.56 9.17
CA ALA A 601 -14.96 -30.75 10.01
C ALA A 601 -13.69 -31.59 9.76
N ARG A 602 -13.02 -31.42 8.61
CA ARG A 602 -11.74 -32.08 8.26
C ARG A 602 -10.52 -31.23 8.58
N TYR A 603 -10.69 -30.01 9.09
CA TYR A 603 -9.56 -29.15 9.41
C TYR A 603 -8.82 -29.62 10.66
N PHE A 604 -7.49 -29.55 10.63
CA PHE A 604 -6.62 -29.75 11.78
C PHE A 604 -5.36 -28.89 11.63
N ALA A 605 -4.72 -28.54 12.74
CA ALA A 605 -3.45 -27.82 12.77
C ALA A 605 -2.29 -28.83 13.01
N PRO A 606 -1.46 -29.13 12.00
CA PRO A 606 -0.33 -30.05 12.18
C PRO A 606 0.80 -29.46 13.02
N GLU A 607 1.50 -30.32 13.75
CA GLU A 607 2.82 -30.03 14.30
C GLU A 607 3.87 -30.17 13.19
N ARG A 608 4.80 -29.21 13.10
CA ARG A 608 5.88 -29.15 12.12
C ARG A 608 7.21 -28.99 12.81
N GLU A 609 8.24 -29.52 12.14
CA GLU A 609 9.62 -29.25 12.48
C GLU A 609 10.01 -27.86 11.97
N PRO A 610 10.43 -26.93 12.85
CA PRO A 610 10.84 -25.59 12.44
C PRO A 610 12.15 -25.60 11.66
N VAL A 611 12.33 -24.63 10.76
CA VAL A 611 13.63 -24.42 10.10
C VAL A 611 14.67 -24.02 11.15
N ALA A 612 15.76 -24.79 11.23
CA ALA A 612 16.89 -24.54 12.12
C ALA A 612 18.01 -23.80 11.39
N ILE A 613 18.59 -22.81 12.06
CA ILE A 613 19.62 -21.91 11.54
C ILE A 613 20.72 -21.81 12.58
N THR A 614 21.98 -21.83 12.15
CA THR A 614 23.11 -21.43 13.00
C THR A 614 23.58 -20.06 12.56
N TYR A 615 23.84 -19.14 13.49
CA TYR A 615 24.34 -17.80 13.15
C TYR A 615 25.21 -17.26 14.28
N ARG A 616 26.50 -17.09 14.02
CA ARG A 616 27.51 -16.53 14.92
C ARG A 616 27.47 -17.13 16.32
N GLY A 617 27.46 -18.46 16.40
CA GLY A 617 27.42 -19.20 17.67
C GLY A 617 26.04 -19.30 18.32
N ASN A 618 24.97 -18.80 17.69
CA ASN A 618 23.59 -18.97 18.12
C ASN A 618 22.88 -20.04 17.28
N THR A 619 21.89 -20.70 17.87
CA THR A 619 20.92 -21.54 17.17
C THR A 619 19.58 -20.82 17.10
N ILE A 620 19.00 -20.69 15.93
CA ILE A 620 17.74 -19.99 15.69
C ILE A 620 16.76 -20.96 15.04
N TYR A 621 15.51 -20.93 15.50
CA TYR A 621 14.41 -21.70 14.92
C TYR A 621 13.35 -20.74 14.41
N SER A 622 12.82 -21.00 13.22
CA SER A 622 11.74 -20.18 12.66
C SER A 622 10.70 -21.02 11.92
N SER A 623 9.85 -20.37 11.10
CA SER A 623 8.72 -20.99 10.43
C SER A 623 9.08 -22.23 9.62
N ALA A 624 8.07 -23.06 9.38
CA ALA A 624 8.19 -24.28 8.61
C ALA A 624 7.35 -24.19 7.32
N PRO A 625 7.63 -25.00 6.29
CA PRO A 625 6.75 -25.14 5.14
C PRO A 625 5.31 -25.50 5.55
N PRO A 626 4.28 -24.88 4.93
CA PRO A 626 4.33 -24.13 3.67
C PRO A 626 4.80 -22.66 3.78
N ALA A 627 5.08 -22.16 4.98
CA ALA A 627 5.70 -20.84 5.12
C ALA A 627 7.18 -20.88 4.70
N SER A 628 7.59 -19.88 3.94
CA SER A 628 8.94 -19.72 3.40
C SER A 628 9.84 -18.81 4.25
N GLY A 629 9.27 -18.09 5.23
CA GLY A 629 9.99 -17.07 6.00
C GLY A 629 11.23 -17.61 6.71
N GLY A 630 11.14 -18.75 7.38
CA GLY A 630 12.25 -19.35 8.12
C GLY A 630 13.39 -19.79 7.21
N ALA A 631 13.08 -20.34 6.03
CA ALA A 631 14.09 -20.66 5.03
C ALA A 631 14.73 -19.38 4.46
N ILE A 632 13.93 -18.36 4.12
CA ILE A 632 14.45 -17.08 3.62
C ILE A 632 15.38 -16.44 4.67
N LEU A 633 14.97 -16.41 5.94
CA LEU A 633 15.79 -15.93 7.05
C LEU A 633 17.10 -16.72 7.19
N ALA A 634 17.05 -18.05 7.04
CA ALA A 634 18.25 -18.89 7.05
C ALA A 634 19.25 -18.47 5.97
N GLY A 635 18.79 -18.32 4.73
CA GLY A 635 19.64 -17.88 3.62
C GLY A 635 20.23 -16.49 3.84
N GLN A 636 19.44 -15.55 4.37
CA GLN A 636 19.86 -14.19 4.68
C GLN A 636 20.96 -14.14 5.76
N LEU A 637 20.75 -14.85 6.87
CA LEU A 637 21.71 -14.90 7.97
C LEU A 637 22.97 -15.66 7.56
N ASN A 638 22.84 -16.78 6.84
CA ASN A 638 23.98 -17.55 6.35
C ASN A 638 24.85 -16.75 5.38
N ASN A 639 24.24 -15.97 4.48
CA ASN A 639 24.95 -15.05 3.60
C ASN A 639 25.65 -13.96 4.42
N LEU A 640 24.92 -13.28 5.33
CA LEU A 640 25.48 -12.21 6.14
C LEU A 640 26.63 -12.68 7.06
N GLU A 641 26.62 -13.92 7.53
CA GLU A 641 27.69 -14.46 8.39
C GLU A 641 29.06 -14.48 7.70
N ARG A 642 29.07 -14.43 6.36
CA ARG A 642 30.30 -14.31 5.56
C ARG A 642 30.91 -12.91 5.61
N PHE A 643 30.11 -11.91 5.99
CA PHE A 643 30.59 -10.59 6.37
C PHE A 643 31.18 -10.64 7.79
N GLY A 644 32.09 -9.72 8.10
CA GLY A 644 32.53 -9.50 9.49
C GLY A 644 31.34 -9.13 10.40
N VAL A 645 31.58 -8.92 11.70
CA VAL A 645 30.50 -8.50 12.61
C VAL A 645 29.94 -7.16 12.14
N PRO A 646 28.64 -7.06 11.81
CA PRO A 646 28.01 -5.80 11.44
C PRO A 646 28.18 -4.74 12.53
N ARG A 647 28.46 -3.51 12.10
CA ARG A 647 28.36 -2.31 12.91
C ARG A 647 26.94 -1.72 12.78
N PRO A 648 26.55 -0.71 13.58
CA PRO A 648 25.22 -0.12 13.48
C PRO A 648 24.85 0.24 12.04
N LEU A 649 23.84 -0.46 11.49
CA LEU A 649 23.47 -0.41 10.07
C LEU A 649 22.99 0.97 9.62
N THR A 650 22.53 1.79 10.56
CA THR A 650 22.12 3.17 10.31
C THR A 650 23.31 4.08 10.03
N ASP A 651 24.51 3.70 10.44
CA ASP A 651 25.71 4.55 10.43
C ASP A 651 26.79 4.02 9.50
N ASP A 652 26.92 2.69 9.43
CA ASP A 652 27.99 2.04 8.70
C ASP A 652 27.54 1.60 7.29
N PRO A 653 28.00 2.26 6.21
CA PRO A 653 27.61 1.89 4.85
C PRO A 653 28.04 0.47 4.48
N ALA A 654 29.18 -0.02 4.99
CA ALA A 654 29.63 -1.38 4.70
C ALA A 654 28.66 -2.43 5.26
N SER A 655 28.20 -2.25 6.50
CA SER A 655 27.21 -3.13 7.13
C SER A 655 25.84 -3.04 6.45
N LEU A 656 25.36 -1.84 6.12
CA LEU A 656 24.09 -1.67 5.40
C LEU A 656 24.13 -2.36 4.03
N HIS A 657 25.22 -2.18 3.29
CA HIS A 657 25.45 -2.83 2.00
C HIS A 657 25.47 -4.35 2.14
N ALA A 658 26.24 -4.89 3.09
CA ALA A 658 26.32 -6.33 3.32
C ALA A 658 24.96 -6.95 3.67
N MET A 659 24.15 -6.27 4.48
CA MET A 659 22.81 -6.75 4.83
C MET A 659 21.84 -6.72 3.64
N ILE A 660 21.86 -5.67 2.83
CA ILE A 660 21.06 -5.59 1.60
C ILE A 660 21.48 -6.67 0.60
N ALA A 661 22.79 -6.87 0.42
CA ALA A 661 23.31 -7.91 -0.47
C ALA A 661 22.97 -9.32 0.02
N ALA A 662 23.09 -9.59 1.33
CA ALA A 662 22.69 -10.87 1.93
C ALA A 662 21.21 -11.20 1.67
N TRP A 663 20.35 -10.18 1.73
CA TRP A 663 18.94 -10.28 1.36
C TRP A 663 18.71 -10.60 -0.12
N GLN A 664 19.42 -9.93 -1.01
CA GLN A 664 19.31 -10.11 -2.46
C GLN A 664 19.88 -11.45 -2.94
N LEU A 665 20.89 -11.97 -2.25
CA LEU A 665 21.56 -13.23 -2.56
C LEU A 665 20.92 -14.46 -1.91
N ALA A 666 19.92 -14.32 -1.02
CA ALA A 666 19.21 -15.48 -0.48
C ALA A 666 18.54 -16.29 -1.63
N PRO A 667 18.53 -17.64 -1.60
CA PRO A 667 17.90 -18.45 -2.67
C PRO A 667 16.42 -18.16 -2.89
N SER A 668 15.89 -18.57 -4.05
CA SER A 668 14.45 -18.52 -4.33
C SER A 668 13.72 -19.74 -3.77
N GLY A 669 12.56 -19.51 -3.15
CA GLY A 669 11.66 -20.57 -2.68
C GLY A 669 10.83 -21.23 -3.80
N ARG A 670 10.85 -20.66 -5.02
CA ARG A 670 10.09 -21.18 -6.18
C ARG A 670 10.53 -22.62 -6.49
N GLY A 671 9.55 -23.51 -6.67
CA GLY A 671 9.79 -24.93 -6.95
C GLY A 671 10.42 -25.71 -5.79
N ARG A 672 10.49 -25.12 -4.59
CA ARG A 672 11.15 -25.72 -3.42
C ARG A 672 10.29 -25.74 -2.16
N ILE A 673 9.51 -24.68 -1.93
CA ILE A 673 8.72 -24.52 -0.71
C ILE A 673 7.26 -24.35 -1.10
N ALA A 674 6.42 -25.28 -0.64
CA ALA A 674 4.98 -25.22 -0.73
C ALA A 674 4.37 -26.16 0.34
N ASP A 675 3.09 -26.52 0.23
CA ASP A 675 2.46 -27.48 1.15
C ASP A 675 3.18 -28.83 1.13
N PRO A 676 3.83 -29.23 2.24
CA PRO A 676 4.57 -30.49 2.30
C PRO A 676 3.68 -31.74 2.24
N SER A 677 2.36 -31.57 2.35
CA SER A 677 1.41 -32.67 2.12
C SER A 677 1.12 -32.94 0.64
N LEU A 678 1.48 -31.99 -0.24
CA LEU A 678 1.22 -32.05 -1.69
C LEU A 678 2.50 -32.08 -2.52
N TRP A 679 3.57 -31.45 -2.04
CA TRP A 679 4.84 -31.36 -2.77
C TRP A 679 6.03 -31.71 -1.87
N PRO A 680 7.11 -32.28 -2.42
CA PRO A 680 8.36 -32.41 -1.67
C PRO A 680 8.89 -31.02 -1.34
N VAL A 681 9.47 -30.83 -0.16
CA VAL A 681 10.02 -29.52 0.23
C VAL A 681 11.52 -29.62 0.41
N ASN A 682 12.26 -28.64 -0.14
CA ASN A 682 13.71 -28.56 -0.02
C ASN A 682 14.16 -27.20 0.53
N THR A 683 14.57 -27.18 1.80
CA THR A 683 15.13 -26.01 2.47
C THR A 683 16.66 -25.98 2.49
N GLU A 684 17.34 -27.05 2.05
CA GLU A 684 18.80 -27.19 2.10
C GLU A 684 19.56 -26.03 1.41
N PRO A 685 19.14 -25.53 0.24
CA PRO A 685 19.83 -24.40 -0.40
C PRO A 685 19.89 -23.14 0.48
N PHE A 686 18.96 -22.99 1.41
CA PHE A 686 18.92 -21.86 2.33
C PHE A 686 19.76 -22.11 3.60
N THR A 687 19.68 -23.32 4.14
CA THR A 687 20.30 -23.67 5.43
C THR A 687 21.77 -24.07 5.28
N SER A 688 22.22 -24.45 4.09
CA SER A 688 23.60 -24.84 3.81
C SER A 688 24.57 -23.66 3.86
N LYS A 689 25.63 -23.82 4.67
CA LYS A 689 26.75 -22.87 4.74
C LYS A 689 27.58 -22.84 3.46
N ASP A 690 27.70 -23.99 2.78
CA ASP A 690 28.44 -24.09 1.53
C ASP A 690 27.71 -23.35 0.41
N THR A 691 26.39 -23.49 0.35
CA THR A 691 25.56 -22.71 -0.58
C THR A 691 25.73 -21.22 -0.32
N ALA A 692 25.64 -20.76 0.93
CA ALA A 692 25.87 -19.36 1.27
C ALA A 692 27.28 -18.87 0.89
N ALA A 693 28.32 -19.69 1.13
CA ALA A 693 29.70 -19.35 0.75
C ALA A 693 29.87 -19.17 -0.77
N VAL A 694 29.20 -20.01 -1.58
CA VAL A 694 29.17 -19.87 -3.04
C VAL A 694 28.43 -18.62 -3.46
N ARG A 695 27.23 -18.37 -2.93
CA ARG A 695 26.40 -17.20 -3.29
C ARG A 695 27.07 -15.88 -2.89
N TRP A 696 27.77 -15.86 -1.76
CA TRP A 696 28.51 -14.68 -1.28
C TRP A 696 29.68 -14.26 -2.20
N ARG A 697 30.15 -15.13 -3.12
CA ARG A 697 31.14 -14.73 -4.14
C ARG A 697 30.62 -13.63 -5.08
N CYS A 698 29.30 -13.48 -5.16
CA CYS A 698 28.65 -12.41 -5.90
C CYS A 698 28.61 -11.06 -5.17
N PHE A 699 29.01 -11.02 -3.90
CA PHE A 699 29.13 -9.77 -3.15
C PHE A 699 30.36 -8.97 -3.63
N SER A 700 30.15 -7.70 -3.94
CA SER A 700 31.23 -6.74 -4.22
C SER A 700 31.18 -5.61 -3.20
N PRO A 701 32.29 -5.23 -2.53
CA PRO A 701 32.27 -4.13 -1.58
C PRO A 701 32.02 -2.75 -2.22
N THR A 702 32.19 -2.62 -3.54
CA THR A 702 32.16 -1.33 -4.26
C THR A 702 31.06 -1.26 -5.31
N ARG A 703 30.17 -2.24 -5.38
CA ARG A 703 29.07 -2.27 -6.34
C ARG A 703 27.84 -2.96 -5.74
N ALA A 704 26.66 -2.41 -5.99
CA ALA A 704 25.39 -3.07 -5.69
C ALA A 704 25.29 -4.42 -6.43
N VAL A 705 24.56 -5.37 -5.84
CA VAL A 705 24.29 -6.66 -6.48
C VAL A 705 23.49 -6.43 -7.76
N ASP A 706 23.84 -7.13 -8.84
CA ASP A 706 23.14 -7.04 -10.12
C ASP A 706 21.71 -7.65 -10.01
N PRO A 707 20.64 -6.92 -10.38
CA PRO A 707 19.27 -7.42 -10.32
C PRO A 707 19.02 -8.74 -11.06
N SER A 708 19.78 -9.04 -12.12
CA SER A 708 19.62 -10.26 -12.93
C SER A 708 19.93 -11.55 -12.17
N ILE A 709 20.71 -11.47 -11.09
CA ILE A 709 21.10 -12.64 -10.29
C ILE A 709 20.34 -12.72 -8.96
N PHE A 710 19.39 -11.81 -8.71
CA PHE A 710 18.66 -11.77 -7.45
C PHE A 710 17.90 -13.05 -7.21
N ARG A 711 18.22 -13.71 -6.10
CA ARG A 711 17.62 -14.99 -5.68
C ARG A 711 17.63 -16.07 -6.76
N GLY A 712 18.41 -15.90 -7.83
CA GLY A 712 18.50 -16.84 -8.93
C GLY A 712 19.24 -18.09 -8.50
N ASP A 713 18.87 -19.24 -9.05
CA ASP A 713 19.61 -20.48 -8.80
C ASP A 713 20.90 -20.54 -9.62
N THR A 714 20.91 -19.85 -10.75
CA THR A 714 22.06 -19.68 -11.63
C THR A 714 22.77 -18.36 -11.32
N LEU A 715 23.92 -18.45 -10.64
CA LEU A 715 24.74 -17.28 -10.30
C LEU A 715 26.05 -17.34 -11.08
N GLN A 716 26.14 -16.61 -12.20
CA GLN A 716 27.36 -16.59 -13.02
C GLN A 716 28.59 -16.12 -12.24
N CYS A 717 28.42 -15.14 -11.35
CA CYS A 717 29.43 -14.65 -10.42
C CYS A 717 29.88 -15.68 -9.35
N ALA A 718 29.13 -16.77 -9.18
CA ALA A 718 29.47 -17.82 -8.23
C ALA A 718 30.27 -18.99 -8.87
N SER A 719 30.35 -19.03 -10.20
CA SER A 719 31.14 -20.01 -10.96
C SER A 719 32.64 -19.80 -10.72
N PRO A 720 33.44 -20.87 -10.52
CA PRO A 720 34.90 -20.75 -10.48
C PRO A 720 35.41 -20.19 -11.82
N ALA A 721 36.42 -19.32 -11.81
CA ALA A 721 37.09 -18.89 -13.02
C ALA A 721 37.65 -20.12 -13.77
N GLY A 722 36.99 -20.51 -14.87
CA GLY A 722 37.33 -21.69 -15.68
C GLY A 722 36.62 -23.01 -15.33
N GLY A 723 35.66 -23.04 -14.40
CA GLY A 723 34.92 -24.26 -14.03
C GLY A 723 33.48 -24.27 -14.54
N LYS A 724 33.00 -25.43 -15.05
CA LYS A 724 31.61 -25.63 -15.48
C LYS A 724 30.62 -25.21 -14.37
N SER A 725 29.52 -24.59 -14.79
CA SER A 725 28.34 -24.25 -13.98
C SER A 725 28.00 -25.39 -13.01
N LEU A 726 27.61 -25.05 -11.77
CA LEU A 726 27.01 -26.00 -10.83
C LEU A 726 25.90 -26.75 -11.56
N GLY A 727 26.13 -28.05 -11.75
CA GLY A 727 25.25 -28.96 -12.47
C GLY A 727 23.98 -29.22 -11.66
N THR A 728 22.89 -29.37 -12.39
CA THR A 728 21.67 -30.01 -11.91
C THR A 728 21.96 -31.49 -11.65
N ASP A 729 22.38 -31.86 -10.45
CA ASP A 729 22.48 -33.28 -10.09
C ASP A 729 21.08 -33.83 -9.76
N GLY A 730 20.44 -34.34 -10.81
CA GLY A 730 20.01 -35.75 -10.86
C GLY A 730 18.92 -36.23 -9.90
N THR A 731 17.66 -35.89 -10.15
CA THR A 731 16.58 -36.89 -10.19
C THR A 731 15.67 -36.59 -11.39
N SER A 732 16.03 -37.16 -12.53
CA SER A 732 15.25 -37.15 -13.75
C SER A 732 14.05 -38.11 -13.62
N GLY A 733 12.84 -37.55 -13.66
CA GLY A 733 11.61 -38.26 -14.01
C GLY A 733 10.87 -37.46 -15.08
N ALA A 734 11.21 -37.73 -16.35
CA ALA A 734 10.52 -37.37 -17.60
C ALA A 734 9.84 -35.98 -17.68
N ALA A 735 10.59 -34.96 -18.10
CA ALA A 735 10.03 -33.75 -18.72
C ALA A 735 10.23 -33.86 -20.24
N GLY A 736 9.13 -33.95 -20.99
CA GLY A 736 9.12 -33.73 -22.43
C GLY A 736 9.36 -32.25 -22.75
N ASP A 737 9.94 -32.00 -23.91
CA ASP A 737 10.33 -30.71 -24.46
C ASP A 737 9.39 -29.55 -24.11
N ALA A 738 9.93 -28.56 -23.37
CA ALA A 738 9.34 -27.23 -23.28
C ALA A 738 10.47 -26.18 -23.30
N THR A 739 10.48 -25.41 -24.38
CA THR A 739 10.88 -24.01 -24.61
C THR A 739 11.70 -23.28 -23.52
N PRO A 740 12.72 -22.48 -23.86
CA PRO A 740 13.64 -21.88 -22.88
C PRO A 740 12.90 -20.99 -21.87
N PRO A 741 13.22 -21.05 -20.56
CA PRO A 741 12.47 -20.30 -19.55
C PRO A 741 12.87 -18.82 -19.58
N GLY A 742 11.97 -17.99 -20.11
CA GLY A 742 11.97 -16.54 -19.90
C GLY A 742 11.75 -16.18 -18.44
N ALA A 743 12.26 -15.02 -18.03
CA ALA A 743 12.28 -14.50 -16.67
C ALA A 743 10.93 -14.56 -15.91
N TYR A 744 10.79 -15.49 -14.96
CA TYR A 744 9.66 -15.54 -14.03
C TYR A 744 10.01 -14.83 -12.72
N ALA A 745 9.33 -13.71 -12.48
CA ALA A 745 9.42 -12.86 -11.30
C ALA A 745 9.15 -13.60 -9.97
N THR A 746 10.02 -13.46 -8.98
CA THR A 746 9.79 -13.83 -7.57
C THR A 746 10.24 -12.68 -6.68
N THR A 747 9.29 -11.95 -6.15
CA THR A 747 9.53 -10.58 -5.74
C THR A 747 9.00 -10.34 -4.34
N ALA A 748 9.86 -10.53 -3.34
CA ALA A 748 9.59 -10.13 -1.95
C ALA A 748 9.90 -8.64 -1.72
N GLY A 749 9.44 -7.78 -2.62
CA GLY A 749 9.46 -6.34 -2.41
C GLY A 749 8.50 -5.68 -3.37
N ARG A 750 7.31 -5.34 -2.87
CA ARG A 750 6.11 -4.78 -3.54
C ARG A 750 5.60 -5.50 -4.81
N ASP A 751 6.37 -6.38 -5.42
CA ASP A 751 6.05 -7.06 -6.67
C ASP A 751 5.45 -8.48 -6.44
N GLU A 752 4.91 -8.81 -5.26
CA GLU A 752 4.01 -9.98 -5.11
C GLU A 752 2.70 -9.83 -5.92
N CYS A 753 2.52 -8.75 -6.67
CA CYS A 753 1.42 -8.56 -7.62
C CYS A 753 1.87 -8.58 -9.10
N ALA A 754 3.16 -8.77 -9.39
CA ALA A 754 3.73 -8.63 -10.74
C ALA A 754 4.40 -9.91 -11.25
N GLY A 755 3.93 -11.07 -10.78
CA GLY A 755 4.20 -12.35 -11.43
C GLY A 755 3.16 -12.62 -12.52
N LEU A 756 3.60 -13.16 -13.65
CA LEU A 756 2.76 -13.67 -14.75
C LEU A 756 1.79 -14.80 -14.30
N ASP A 757 1.87 -15.23 -13.04
CA ASP A 757 1.15 -16.37 -12.46
C ASP A 757 0.06 -15.96 -11.43
N HIS A 758 -0.11 -14.65 -11.13
CA HIS A 758 -1.30 -14.16 -10.43
C HIS A 758 -2.43 -13.95 -11.44
N ALA A 759 -3.69 -14.21 -11.07
CA ALA A 759 -4.83 -13.84 -11.90
C ALA A 759 -4.69 -12.35 -12.30
N ASP A 760 -4.47 -12.13 -13.59
CA ASP A 760 -3.98 -10.89 -14.14
C ASP A 760 -4.84 -9.69 -13.69
N GLY A 761 -4.21 -8.57 -13.33
CA GLY A 761 -4.94 -7.32 -13.05
C GLY A 761 -5.64 -7.19 -11.68
N SER A 762 -5.30 -8.00 -10.67
CA SER A 762 -5.74 -7.73 -9.30
C SER A 762 -4.94 -6.55 -8.69
N PRO A 763 -5.59 -5.48 -8.17
CA PRO A 763 -4.88 -4.31 -7.64
C PRO A 763 -4.08 -4.67 -6.38
N CYS A 764 -2.82 -4.25 -6.31
CA CYS A 764 -1.94 -4.45 -5.15
C CYS A 764 -2.57 -3.88 -3.87
N ARG A 765 -2.75 -4.73 -2.85
CA ARG A 765 -3.33 -4.33 -1.56
C ARG A 765 -2.30 -4.07 -0.49
N PRO A 766 -2.55 -3.11 0.41
CA PRO A 766 -1.92 -3.07 1.72
C PRO A 766 -2.14 -4.40 2.45
N GLN A 767 -1.09 -4.98 3.03
CA GLN A 767 -1.15 -6.34 3.58
C GLN A 767 -1.12 -6.38 5.12
N GLY A 768 -2.11 -7.04 5.73
CA GLY A 768 -2.41 -6.98 7.17
C GLY A 768 -2.06 -8.24 7.92
N THR A 769 -1.27 -8.11 8.99
CA THR A 769 -0.77 -9.22 9.82
C THR A 769 -0.64 -8.72 11.25
N THR A 770 -0.66 -9.62 12.22
CA THR A 770 -0.24 -9.32 13.58
C THR A 770 0.76 -10.36 14.07
N ALA A 771 1.60 -9.96 15.02
CA ALA A 771 2.53 -10.84 15.70
C ALA A 771 2.55 -10.53 17.19
N PHE A 772 2.86 -11.55 17.98
CA PHE A 772 3.04 -11.41 19.41
C PHE A 772 4.03 -12.45 19.93
N THR A 773 4.62 -12.16 21.09
CA THR A 773 5.57 -13.03 21.77
C THR A 773 5.25 -13.08 23.26
N VAL A 774 5.40 -14.26 23.86
CA VAL A 774 5.23 -14.49 25.28
C VAL A 774 6.44 -15.24 25.80
N GLY A 775 6.92 -14.92 26.99
CA GLY A 775 8.00 -15.68 27.60
C GLY A 775 8.08 -15.54 29.10
N ASP A 776 8.88 -16.39 29.71
CA ASP A 776 9.27 -16.28 31.11
C ASP A 776 10.78 -16.48 31.32
N ALA A 777 11.24 -16.12 32.52
CA ALA A 777 12.63 -16.23 32.93
C ALA A 777 13.09 -17.69 33.12
N ASP A 778 12.18 -18.66 33.12
CA ASP A 778 12.51 -20.09 33.30
C ASP A 778 12.92 -20.75 31.97
N GLY A 779 12.85 -20.03 30.87
CA GLY A 779 13.25 -20.51 29.54
C GLY A 779 12.08 -20.91 28.65
N ASN A 780 10.83 -20.59 29.02
CA ASN A 780 9.69 -20.84 28.16
C ASN A 780 9.47 -19.63 27.23
N LEU A 781 9.31 -19.88 25.93
CA LEU A 781 9.16 -18.85 24.89
C LEU A 781 8.13 -19.28 23.86
N VAL A 782 7.27 -18.35 23.45
CA VAL A 782 6.30 -18.52 22.36
C VAL A 782 6.41 -17.32 21.42
N ALA A 783 6.49 -17.59 20.11
CA ALA A 783 6.40 -16.58 19.06
C ALA A 783 5.26 -16.96 18.09
N VAL A 784 4.40 -16.00 17.78
CA VAL A 784 3.25 -16.21 16.89
C VAL A 784 3.21 -15.14 15.82
N THR A 785 2.96 -15.55 14.58
CA THR A 785 2.56 -14.64 13.50
C THR A 785 1.26 -15.17 12.89
N GLN A 786 0.21 -14.33 12.90
CA GLN A 786 -1.13 -14.71 12.43
C GLN A 786 -1.78 -13.58 11.61
N THR A 787 -2.67 -13.93 10.69
CA THR A 787 -3.11 -12.99 9.65
C THR A 787 -4.44 -13.39 9.01
N LEU A 788 -5.15 -12.43 8.40
CA LEU A 788 -6.20 -12.66 7.39
C LEU A 788 -5.65 -12.65 5.95
N GLY A 789 -4.40 -12.24 5.78
CA GLY A 789 -3.76 -12.04 4.49
C GLY A 789 -3.53 -10.57 4.20
N THR A 790 -4.57 -9.86 3.74
CA THR A 790 -4.51 -8.41 3.55
C THR A 790 -5.22 -7.64 4.66
N TRP A 791 -5.00 -6.32 4.72
CA TRP A 791 -5.72 -5.47 5.68
C TRP A 791 -7.22 -5.52 5.37
N GLY A 792 -8.02 -5.87 6.37
CA GLY A 792 -9.46 -6.14 6.24
C GLY A 792 -9.79 -7.55 5.72
N GLY A 793 -8.78 -8.38 5.41
CA GLY A 793 -8.99 -9.70 4.81
C GLY A 793 -9.80 -9.60 3.51
N ASN A 794 -10.93 -10.30 3.46
CA ASN A 794 -11.86 -10.20 2.34
C ASN A 794 -12.93 -9.10 2.51
N PHE A 795 -12.84 -8.26 3.54
CA PHE A 795 -13.77 -7.18 3.90
C PHE A 795 -15.18 -7.62 4.27
N TYR A 796 -15.43 -8.93 4.38
CA TYR A 796 -16.76 -9.47 4.57
C TYR A 796 -16.94 -10.04 5.97
N VAL A 797 -17.99 -9.60 6.66
CA VAL A 797 -18.45 -10.17 7.93
C VAL A 797 -19.76 -10.91 7.70
N THR A 798 -19.81 -12.19 8.05
CA THR A 798 -21.06 -12.95 8.05
C THR A 798 -22.00 -12.38 9.12
N PRO A 799 -23.24 -11.98 8.77
CA PRO A 799 -24.22 -11.51 9.74
C PRO A 799 -24.41 -12.51 10.89
N GLY A 800 -24.35 -12.04 12.13
CA GLY A 800 -24.52 -12.88 13.33
C GLY A 800 -23.27 -13.66 13.76
N LEU A 801 -22.13 -13.54 13.06
CA LEU A 801 -20.86 -14.19 13.46
C LEU A 801 -19.76 -13.19 13.86
N GLY A 802 -19.74 -11.99 13.27
CA GLY A 802 -18.93 -10.87 13.77
C GLY A 802 -17.43 -10.90 13.48
N PHE A 803 -16.92 -11.76 12.59
CA PHE A 803 -15.50 -11.76 12.21
C PHE A 803 -15.29 -11.66 10.70
N LEU A 804 -14.11 -11.12 10.33
CA LEU A 804 -13.61 -11.05 8.96
C LEU A 804 -12.92 -12.36 8.56
N TYR A 805 -12.95 -12.68 7.27
CA TYR A 805 -12.32 -13.87 6.71
C TYR A 805 -11.02 -13.54 5.99
N ASN A 806 -10.17 -14.56 5.87
CA ASN A 806 -9.00 -14.50 5.02
C ASN A 806 -9.35 -14.32 3.52
N ASP A 807 -8.39 -13.85 2.73
CA ASP A 807 -8.56 -13.54 1.30
C ASP A 807 -7.68 -14.38 0.34
N LYS A 808 -7.16 -15.50 0.85
CA LYS A 808 -6.02 -16.21 0.24
C LYS A 808 -6.32 -17.13 -0.92
N LEU A 809 -7.59 -17.28 -1.28
CA LEU A 809 -7.95 -18.04 -2.47
C LEU A 809 -7.37 -17.41 -3.77
N THR A 810 -7.05 -16.12 -3.73
CA THR A 810 -6.40 -15.35 -4.81
C THR A 810 -4.90 -15.60 -4.96
N SER A 811 -4.26 -16.27 -3.99
CA SER A 811 -2.80 -16.30 -3.83
C SER A 811 -2.14 -17.59 -4.32
N TYR A 812 -2.75 -18.27 -5.29
CA TYR A 812 -2.30 -19.55 -5.83
C TYR A 812 -2.05 -19.48 -7.33
N GLY A 813 -1.08 -20.26 -7.80
CA GLY A 813 -0.84 -20.46 -9.22
C GLY A 813 -2.00 -21.21 -9.90
N THR A 814 -2.20 -20.95 -11.19
CA THR A 814 -3.28 -21.52 -12.00
C THR A 814 -2.88 -22.80 -12.73
N ASP A 815 -1.58 -23.14 -12.77
CA ASP A 815 -1.06 -24.38 -13.35
C ASP A 815 -1.05 -25.49 -12.28
N PRO A 816 -1.82 -26.59 -12.46
CA PRO A 816 -1.91 -27.67 -11.47
C PRO A 816 -0.59 -28.43 -11.25
N SER A 817 0.38 -28.31 -12.15
CA SER A 817 1.68 -29.00 -12.05
C SER A 817 2.71 -28.24 -11.20
N GLN A 818 2.45 -26.97 -10.89
CA GLN A 818 3.43 -26.10 -10.22
C GLN A 818 3.28 -26.10 -8.70
N TYR A 819 4.40 -25.82 -8.02
CA TYR A 819 4.39 -25.54 -6.57
C TYR A 819 3.49 -24.35 -6.28
N GLY A 820 2.64 -24.45 -5.27
CA GLY A 820 1.72 -23.38 -4.91
C GLY A 820 0.49 -23.28 -5.82
N ALA A 821 0.18 -24.31 -6.60
CA ALA A 821 -1.07 -24.40 -7.35
C ALA A 821 -2.31 -24.51 -6.45
N ARG A 822 -3.46 -24.03 -6.94
CA ARG A 822 -4.75 -24.07 -6.21
C ARG A 822 -5.38 -25.46 -6.22
N LEU A 823 -4.76 -26.41 -5.52
CA LEU A 823 -5.29 -27.76 -5.39
C LEU A 823 -6.32 -27.82 -4.25
N PRO A 824 -7.38 -28.64 -4.38
CA PRO A 824 -8.26 -28.95 -3.26
C PRO A 824 -7.43 -29.31 -2.04
N PHE A 825 -7.81 -28.78 -0.87
CA PHE A 825 -7.14 -29.04 0.39
C PHE A 825 -5.72 -28.50 0.57
N ALA A 826 -5.16 -27.79 -0.41
CA ALA A 826 -3.85 -27.17 -0.27
C ALA A 826 -3.82 -26.13 0.85
N ARG A 827 -2.73 -26.10 1.60
CA ARG A 827 -2.44 -25.07 2.60
C ARG A 827 -1.73 -23.89 1.96
N HIS A 828 -2.12 -22.69 2.34
CA HIS A 828 -1.56 -21.46 1.77
C HIS A 828 -0.07 -21.31 2.12
N GLY A 829 0.76 -21.03 1.12
CA GLY A 829 2.15 -20.64 1.34
C GLY A 829 2.26 -19.19 1.79
N SER A 830 3.16 -18.87 2.72
CA SER A 830 3.28 -17.51 3.26
C SER A 830 4.74 -17.16 3.58
N THR A 831 4.97 -15.92 4.01
CA THR A 831 6.28 -15.37 4.40
C THR A 831 6.41 -15.20 5.91
N LEU A 832 5.46 -15.73 6.70
CA LEU A 832 5.47 -15.71 8.17
C LEU A 832 6.82 -16.20 8.71
N ALA A 833 7.32 -15.56 9.76
CA ALA A 833 8.58 -15.91 10.40
C ALA A 833 8.54 -15.68 11.93
N PRO A 834 7.67 -16.38 12.70
CA PRO A 834 7.89 -16.47 14.14
C PRO A 834 9.27 -17.10 14.39
N THR A 835 10.04 -16.55 15.32
CA THR A 835 11.44 -16.91 15.51
C THR A 835 11.81 -16.99 17.00
N ILE A 836 12.54 -18.04 17.39
CA ILE A 836 13.14 -18.20 18.72
C ILE A 836 14.65 -18.44 18.56
N ALA A 837 15.47 -17.75 19.33
CA ALA A 837 16.93 -17.88 19.33
C ALA A 837 17.47 -18.41 20.66
N PHE A 838 18.57 -19.14 20.54
CA PHE A 838 19.30 -19.82 21.60
C PHE A 838 20.77 -19.43 21.52
N HIS A 839 21.41 -19.18 22.66
CA HIS A 839 22.86 -19.06 22.74
C HIS A 839 23.47 -20.45 22.65
N GLY A 840 24.54 -20.61 21.86
CA GLY A 840 25.20 -21.89 21.66
C GLY A 840 24.53 -22.80 20.64
N THR A 841 25.16 -23.96 20.42
CA THR A 841 24.71 -25.00 19.48
C THR A 841 24.66 -26.37 20.18
N GLY A 842 23.98 -27.33 19.55
CA GLY A 842 23.88 -28.69 20.09
C GLY A 842 23.18 -28.76 21.45
N ALA A 843 23.67 -29.61 22.34
CA ALA A 843 23.10 -29.85 23.67
C ALA A 843 23.34 -28.70 24.68
N ALA A 844 24.32 -27.82 24.42
CA ALA A 844 24.66 -26.72 25.32
C ALA A 844 23.78 -25.47 25.12
N LYS A 845 22.87 -25.50 24.14
CA LYS A 845 22.10 -24.31 23.75
C LYS A 845 21.11 -23.88 24.83
N ARG A 846 20.94 -22.57 25.01
CA ARG A 846 20.03 -21.97 26.02
C ARG A 846 19.09 -20.96 25.37
N PRO A 847 17.76 -21.06 25.54
CA PRO A 847 16.82 -20.10 24.98
C PRO A 847 17.06 -18.73 25.58
N TRP A 848 16.97 -17.67 24.79
CA TRP A 848 17.13 -16.30 25.30
C TRP A 848 16.28 -15.26 24.59
N PHE A 849 15.74 -15.53 23.40
CA PHE A 849 15.04 -14.50 22.62
C PHE A 849 13.93 -15.08 21.76
N ALA A 850 12.82 -14.35 21.67
CA ALA A 850 11.74 -14.64 20.73
C ALA A 850 11.29 -13.35 20.04
N VAL A 851 10.99 -13.44 18.74
CA VAL A 851 10.49 -12.33 17.92
C VAL A 851 9.47 -12.84 16.92
N GLY A 852 8.47 -12.01 16.65
CA GLY A 852 7.61 -12.12 15.48
C GLY A 852 7.33 -10.73 14.92
N ALA A 853 6.99 -10.64 13.64
CA ALA A 853 6.65 -9.39 13.01
C ALA A 853 5.47 -9.51 12.04
N ALA A 854 4.85 -8.38 11.72
CA ALA A 854 3.74 -8.22 10.79
C ALA A 854 4.11 -7.33 9.60
N GLY A 855 3.35 -7.38 8.50
CA GLY A 855 3.51 -6.48 7.36
C GLY A 855 3.97 -7.16 6.05
N ASN A 856 3.52 -8.38 5.80
CA ASN A 856 3.88 -9.20 4.63
C ASN A 856 5.39 -9.23 4.31
N ALA A 857 5.86 -8.62 3.21
CA ALA A 857 7.27 -8.61 2.83
C ALA A 857 8.15 -8.00 3.92
N TRP A 858 7.58 -7.12 4.76
CA TRP A 858 8.25 -6.55 5.91
C TRP A 858 8.38 -7.50 7.10
N ILE A 859 7.68 -8.63 7.15
CA ILE A 859 7.82 -9.63 8.22
C ILE A 859 9.25 -10.13 8.27
N ASN A 860 9.76 -10.67 7.17
CA ASN A 860 11.14 -11.16 7.11
C ASN A 860 12.14 -10.04 7.28
N SER A 861 11.87 -8.84 6.76
CA SER A 861 12.77 -7.68 6.88
C SER A 861 12.89 -7.23 8.34
N ALA A 862 11.77 -7.13 9.05
CA ALA A 862 11.76 -6.78 10.46
C ALA A 862 12.43 -7.87 11.31
N VAL A 863 12.07 -9.14 11.13
CA VAL A 863 12.67 -10.26 11.87
C VAL A 863 14.18 -10.33 11.63
N TYR A 864 14.63 -10.24 10.38
CA TYR A 864 16.05 -10.22 10.02
C TYR A 864 16.82 -9.09 10.72
N GLN A 865 16.31 -7.86 10.64
CA GLN A 865 16.98 -6.70 11.23
C GLN A 865 16.94 -6.71 12.76
N VAL A 866 15.85 -7.23 13.36
CA VAL A 866 15.77 -7.37 14.82
C VAL A 866 16.73 -8.46 15.31
N VAL A 867 16.83 -9.61 14.62
CA VAL A 867 17.78 -10.67 14.95
C VAL A 867 19.23 -10.17 14.86
N VAL A 868 19.58 -9.44 13.79
CA VAL A 868 20.90 -8.80 13.66
C VAL A 868 21.10 -7.74 14.75
N GLY A 869 20.09 -6.95 15.06
CA GLY A 869 20.14 -5.95 16.12
C GLY A 869 20.40 -6.55 17.51
N THR A 870 19.83 -7.72 17.83
CA THR A 870 20.04 -8.36 19.13
C THR A 870 21.33 -9.18 19.18
N ILE A 871 21.69 -9.90 18.11
CA ILE A 871 22.89 -10.76 18.08
C ILE A 871 24.16 -9.96 17.80
N ASP A 872 24.18 -9.13 16.75
CA ASP A 872 25.39 -8.44 16.30
C ASP A 872 25.60 -7.09 17.00
N LEU A 873 24.51 -6.37 17.29
CA LEU A 873 24.57 -5.04 17.92
C LEU A 873 24.32 -5.06 19.43
N GLY A 874 23.98 -6.21 20.01
CA GLY A 874 23.75 -6.37 21.46
C GLY A 874 22.59 -5.57 22.02
N LEU A 875 21.58 -5.25 21.19
CA LEU A 875 20.44 -4.42 21.60
C LEU A 875 19.41 -5.23 22.40
N GLY A 876 18.80 -4.59 23.39
CA GLY A 876 17.62 -5.12 24.09
C GLY A 876 16.37 -5.16 23.18
N PRO A 877 15.31 -5.90 23.56
CA PRO A 877 14.16 -6.15 22.71
C PRO A 877 13.47 -4.86 22.22
N GLN A 878 13.29 -3.86 23.09
CA GLN A 878 12.63 -2.62 22.67
C GLN A 878 13.49 -1.82 21.67
N ARG A 879 14.80 -1.67 21.92
CA ARG A 879 15.68 -0.90 21.05
C ARG A 879 15.90 -1.59 19.70
N ALA A 880 15.96 -2.92 19.67
CA ALA A 880 16.05 -3.69 18.43
C ALA A 880 14.80 -3.50 17.54
N LEU A 881 13.60 -3.49 18.14
CA LEU A 881 12.36 -3.20 17.42
C LEU A 881 12.30 -1.77 16.85
N GLU A 882 12.96 -0.82 17.52
CA GLU A 882 12.99 0.60 17.15
C GLU A 882 14.09 0.99 16.17
N LEU A 883 14.93 0.04 15.74
CA LEU A 883 15.89 0.29 14.68
C LEU A 883 15.14 0.75 13.41
N PRO A 884 15.64 1.80 12.71
CA PRO A 884 15.20 2.13 11.37
C PRO A 884 15.35 0.92 10.45
N ARG A 885 14.31 0.64 9.65
CA ARG A 885 14.25 -0.54 8.81
C ARG A 885 14.45 -0.22 7.34
N PHE A 886 14.96 -1.21 6.62
CA PHE A 886 14.95 -1.24 5.16
C PHE A 886 14.26 -2.49 4.60
N LEU A 887 13.72 -2.40 3.39
CA LEU A 887 13.18 -3.51 2.61
C LEU A 887 13.69 -3.42 1.17
N PRO A 888 14.55 -4.36 0.73
CA PRO A 888 14.95 -4.42 -0.67
C PRO A 888 13.79 -4.86 -1.56
N GLY A 889 13.45 -4.04 -2.56
CA GLY A 889 12.42 -4.34 -3.56
C GLY A 889 12.92 -4.27 -5.00
N GLN A 890 12.02 -4.65 -5.91
CA GLN A 890 12.17 -4.57 -7.36
C GLN A 890 11.06 -3.72 -7.93
N ARG A 891 11.38 -2.90 -8.93
CA ARG A 891 10.39 -2.09 -9.66
C ARG A 891 10.71 -2.14 -11.15
N SER A 892 9.68 -2.13 -11.98
CA SER A 892 9.85 -1.97 -13.42
C SER A 892 10.22 -0.52 -13.74
N GLY A 893 11.34 -0.33 -14.45
CA GLY A 893 11.82 0.95 -14.95
C GLY A 893 12.03 0.92 -16.47
N PRO A 894 12.31 2.09 -17.10
CA PRO A 894 12.48 2.22 -18.55
C PRO A 894 13.60 1.34 -19.15
N GLY A 895 14.53 0.86 -18.32
CA GLY A 895 15.63 -0.04 -18.71
C GLY A 895 15.48 -1.49 -18.24
N GLY A 896 14.32 -1.89 -17.71
CA GLY A 896 14.08 -3.22 -17.13
C GLY A 896 13.79 -3.20 -15.63
N ARG A 897 14.02 -4.32 -14.94
CA ARG A 897 13.85 -4.39 -13.48
C ARG A 897 14.97 -3.65 -12.77
N GLU A 898 14.60 -2.74 -11.88
CA GLU A 898 15.51 -1.97 -11.04
C GLU A 898 15.32 -2.32 -9.57
N SER A 899 16.42 -2.37 -8.81
CA SER A 899 16.33 -2.52 -7.35
C SER A 899 16.12 -1.17 -6.68
N VAL A 900 15.06 -1.07 -5.89
CA VAL A 900 14.78 0.08 -5.03
C VAL A 900 14.65 -0.42 -3.60
N ILE A 901 15.37 0.22 -2.68
CA ILE A 901 15.35 -0.12 -1.25
C ILE A 901 14.43 0.87 -0.55
N ASP A 902 13.30 0.39 -0.05
CA ASP A 902 12.44 1.19 0.82
C ASP A 902 13.15 1.32 2.19
N ILE A 903 13.27 2.52 2.74
CA ILE A 903 13.93 2.79 4.03
C ILE A 903 13.07 3.71 4.91
N GLU A 904 13.16 3.52 6.22
CA GLU A 904 12.61 4.47 7.19
C GLU A 904 13.56 5.65 7.45
N ASP A 905 13.07 6.66 8.17
CA ASP A 905 13.88 7.78 8.66
C ASP A 905 14.87 7.27 9.71
N GLY A 906 16.06 7.87 9.76
CA GLY A 906 17.08 7.57 10.79
C GLY A 906 18.30 6.79 10.28
N PHE A 907 18.45 6.63 8.96
CA PHE A 907 19.74 6.27 8.36
C PHE A 907 20.60 7.51 8.16
N SER A 908 21.90 7.36 8.37
CA SER A 908 22.90 8.40 8.16
C SER A 908 22.87 8.87 6.71
N PRO A 909 22.83 10.20 6.45
CA PRO A 909 22.87 10.72 5.10
C PRO A 909 24.18 10.35 4.38
N ASP A 910 25.29 10.21 5.12
CA ASP A 910 26.57 9.77 4.58
C ASP A 910 26.55 8.30 4.15
N ALA A 911 25.90 7.43 4.95
CA ALA A 911 25.74 6.03 4.59
C ALA A 911 24.87 5.87 3.33
N ILE A 912 23.75 6.61 3.26
CA ILE A 912 22.87 6.61 2.08
C ILE A 912 23.60 7.15 0.84
N ALA A 913 24.38 8.24 0.98
CA ALA A 913 25.19 8.78 -0.11
C ALA A 913 26.23 7.76 -0.61
N ALA A 914 26.92 7.07 0.30
CA ALA A 914 27.89 6.02 -0.05
C ALA A 914 27.23 4.86 -0.80
N LEU A 915 26.03 4.40 -0.38
CA LEU A 915 25.34 3.33 -1.07
C LEU A 915 24.78 3.76 -2.44
N ARG A 916 24.32 5.01 -2.57
CA ARG A 916 23.95 5.58 -3.88
C ARG A 916 25.12 5.59 -4.85
N ALA A 917 26.31 5.94 -4.37
CA ALA A 917 27.53 5.98 -5.20
C ALA A 917 27.91 4.60 -5.78
N ILE A 918 27.55 3.50 -5.12
CA ILE A 918 27.81 2.13 -5.60
C ILE A 918 26.63 1.50 -6.35
N GLY A 919 25.54 2.25 -6.57
CA GLY A 919 24.43 1.86 -7.45
C GLY A 919 23.09 1.57 -6.79
N TYR A 920 22.93 1.82 -5.48
CA TYR A 920 21.62 1.66 -4.83
C TYR A 920 20.68 2.84 -5.06
N ARG A 921 19.40 2.55 -5.18
CA ARG A 921 18.31 3.53 -5.13
C ARG A 921 17.51 3.35 -3.84
N PHE A 922 17.15 4.45 -3.21
CA PHE A 922 16.43 4.46 -1.93
C PHE A 922 15.15 5.28 -2.02
N ASP A 923 14.09 4.76 -1.40
CA ASP A 923 12.82 5.42 -1.23
C ASP A 923 12.52 5.55 0.27
N VAL A 924 12.34 6.79 0.74
CA VAL A 924 12.01 7.03 2.15
C VAL A 924 10.52 6.82 2.38
N VAL A 925 10.19 5.97 3.36
CA VAL A 925 8.84 5.55 3.72
C VAL A 925 8.71 5.62 5.25
N SER A 926 8.20 6.75 5.77
CA SER A 926 8.27 7.04 7.21
C SER A 926 7.04 7.80 7.71
N LEU A 927 5.94 7.11 7.99
CA LEU A 927 4.77 7.70 8.66
C LEU A 927 4.24 6.78 9.78
N LYS A 928 3.91 7.34 10.95
CA LYS A 928 3.20 6.62 12.03
C LYS A 928 1.82 6.21 11.51
N GLY A 929 1.41 4.96 11.77
CA GLY A 929 0.15 4.41 11.25
C GLY A 929 0.23 3.96 9.78
N GLU A 930 1.37 4.14 9.11
CA GLU A 930 1.54 3.62 7.75
C GLU A 930 1.58 2.10 7.78
N LEU A 931 0.59 1.48 7.13
CA LEU A 931 0.30 0.04 7.04
C LEU A 931 1.41 -0.86 6.44
N ARG A 932 2.63 -0.33 6.29
CA ARG A 932 3.77 -0.99 5.66
C ARG A 932 4.83 -1.44 6.67
N MET A 933 4.92 -0.87 7.86
CA MET A 933 6.18 -0.98 8.63
C MET A 933 6.27 -2.15 9.61
N GLY A 934 6.48 -3.37 9.11
CA GLY A 934 7.20 -4.43 9.83
C GLY A 934 6.90 -4.65 11.32
N TYR A 935 5.64 -4.55 11.78
CA TYR A 935 5.34 -4.36 13.21
C TYR A 935 5.75 -5.56 14.06
N GLY A 936 6.76 -5.38 14.90
CA GLY A 936 7.33 -6.45 15.69
C GLY A 936 6.81 -6.55 17.13
N SER A 937 7.09 -7.71 17.71
CA SER A 937 6.97 -7.99 19.14
C SER A 937 8.15 -8.87 19.52
N ALA A 938 8.76 -8.61 20.67
CA ALA A 938 9.91 -9.39 21.11
C ALA A 938 9.96 -9.54 22.63
N VAL A 939 10.48 -10.68 23.07
CA VAL A 939 10.85 -10.92 24.48
C VAL A 939 12.26 -11.49 24.56
N MET A 940 12.99 -11.14 25.63
CA MET A 940 14.37 -11.52 25.85
C MET A 940 14.58 -11.92 27.31
N ILE A 941 15.15 -13.10 27.55
CA ILE A 941 15.51 -13.58 28.88
C ILE A 941 16.80 -12.88 29.32
N ASP A 942 16.76 -12.30 30.51
CA ASP A 942 17.85 -11.54 31.12
C ASP A 942 18.05 -12.02 32.57
N GLY A 943 18.81 -13.10 32.70
CA GLY A 943 19.06 -13.76 33.99
C GLY A 943 17.77 -14.24 34.66
N PRO A 944 17.44 -13.77 35.88
CA PRO A 944 16.22 -14.17 36.59
C PRO A 944 14.97 -13.41 36.12
N ARG A 945 15.09 -12.57 35.08
CA ARG A 945 14.00 -11.77 34.54
C ARG A 945 13.83 -12.03 33.05
N ILE A 946 12.71 -11.55 32.52
CA ILE A 946 12.46 -11.42 31.09
C ILE A 946 12.10 -9.96 30.80
N ARG A 947 12.56 -9.49 29.65
CA ARG A 947 12.32 -8.16 29.11
C ARG A 947 11.45 -8.26 27.87
N GLY A 948 10.52 -7.32 27.67
CA GLY A 948 9.60 -7.33 26.53
C GLY A 948 9.52 -5.99 25.83
N GLY A 949 9.42 -6.01 24.50
CA GLY A 949 9.28 -4.81 23.68
C GLY A 949 8.13 -4.91 22.67
N GLY A 950 7.43 -3.79 22.47
CA GLY A 950 6.33 -3.65 21.51
C GLY A 950 6.63 -2.54 20.49
N ASP A 951 6.32 -2.78 19.21
CA ASP A 951 6.68 -1.86 18.14
C ASP A 951 5.87 -0.54 18.18
N PRO A 952 6.54 0.63 18.27
CA PRO A 952 5.87 1.92 18.37
C PRO A 952 5.21 2.39 17.08
N ARG A 953 5.46 1.73 15.94
CA ARG A 953 4.86 2.10 14.65
C ARG A 953 3.37 1.73 14.57
N ARG A 954 2.90 0.86 15.48
CA ARG A 954 1.49 0.50 15.71
C ARG A 954 1.14 0.75 17.18
N ALA A 955 -0.04 0.31 17.63
CA ALA A 955 -0.48 0.36 19.02
C ALA A 955 0.32 -0.56 19.97
N GLY A 956 1.27 -1.35 19.46
CA GLY A 956 1.90 -2.45 20.17
C GLY A 956 2.63 -2.09 21.46
N VAL A 957 2.43 -2.88 22.51
CA VAL A 957 3.04 -2.69 23.83
C VAL A 957 3.63 -4.00 24.32
N ALA A 958 4.43 -3.91 25.38
CA ALA A 958 4.78 -5.04 26.21
C ALA A 958 4.37 -4.77 27.65
N GLY A 959 4.07 -5.83 28.40
CA GLY A 959 3.90 -5.79 29.84
C GLY A 959 4.48 -7.06 30.48
N ALA A 960 4.69 -7.02 31.79
CA ALA A 960 5.32 -8.10 32.54
C ALA A 960 4.73 -8.24 33.95
N ILE A 961 4.90 -9.42 34.54
CA ILE A 961 4.54 -9.74 35.93
C ILE A 961 5.74 -10.36 36.66
N ASP A 962 5.89 -10.09 37.97
CA ASP A 962 7.01 -10.61 38.79
C ASP A 962 6.73 -11.97 39.46
N GLY A 963 5.54 -12.54 39.31
CA GLY A 963 5.22 -13.89 39.80
C GLY A 963 3.77 -14.30 39.58
N THR A 964 3.55 -15.60 39.36
CA THR A 964 2.24 -16.24 39.50
C THR A 964 1.94 -16.36 40.99
N ARG A 965 0.85 -15.77 41.50
CA ARG A 965 0.38 -16.10 42.85
C ARG A 965 -0.13 -17.54 42.90
#